data_AF-A0A7T0G1B9-F1
#
_entry.id   AF-A0A7T0G1B9-F1
#
_cell.length_a   1.000
_cell.length_b   1.000
_cell.length_c   1.000
_cell.angle_alpha   90.00
_cell.angle_beta   90.00
_cell.angle_gamma   90.00
#
_symmetry.space_group_name_H-M   'P 1'
#
loop_
_entity.id
_entity.type
_entity.pdbx_description
1 polymer ?
#
loop_
_entity_poly.entity_id
_entity_poly.type
_entity_poly.pdbx_seq_one_letter_code
_entity_poly.pdbx_strand_id
1 'polypeptide(L)'
;MSCPRVFKLAFNIVLLVFLVLPSVSFGVESDNTSNETPSNIRAVVSNQEIHLSWDHLDITVDQYRIDIAEVDQDTGTISPKGFYEFTPETIRDLGGDKQEASLAIQFLPDGVTPLQNSKKYSLSVRAVTNGQLSDSSEVVTAVPHVISADPPATPILFLHGFTGSSGGTFGDTTQFLEQQLGWTRGGNLKIVGDNFNLVPENFNANGDFFTMDFGDDTATYPDSQGLIHQAEELEVAIDYLKSQGVSPIMVMGHSNGGQVARYYLANHPQAATNVTKSIAYGSPHRGADLSFFGGPSNHGIRDTFYACSPANEIVYQGKNLFGEDIDNQFLTNLSQQTLPTLDEGYVSILGSKRERSPNCHPTDLGDGVVARTSQDLRLVDNPPENIKTILTDHLHSGQGNHFSAVMCGMDQSRCAVFSMKYQGNDPVTLQVTSPTGERVREAGASSELIEIPGADLMEVSDEGAIEMDTVIVPFADPGVFTVLLTPASGSSPTDIFTLVAEVGGVEVVLAEDMMVQDLPPAGFTVLVPYPLGHSDFDGDTQSDVLAVHSSGLLISVLVKDSVFQEFGFLTQADPVAGWTVNATGDFNGDKKADLLLYNTTTGEYRTVLLDGATVLSDTVVFTIDPVIGVEPRGVGDFDGDGEVEIIVYHPPSGFTGLVYLTGGIFSSFEEATVIDVAGNWTLENTGHFNSDNKTDLLITNTVTGESAVIEMDGSTATGPTSIFTFAPATGWSVKDTGDFNGDGKTDVLILHSTGALGVLVMDGLVFQSFYVPGGLLSQWDLVNVGNYDVSNKADFLIFDTSTGDLMTAVQDGTTITAYTPVLNLGLGSGWSYHSGKP
;
A
#
# COMPACT_ATOMS: atom_id res chain seq x y z
N MET A 1 49.09 -40.45 42.27
CA MET A 1 49.24 -41.86 42.70
C MET A 1 48.74 -42.75 41.57
N SER A 2 49.54 -43.76 41.21
CA SER A 2 49.23 -44.94 40.38
C SER A 2 49.13 -44.77 38.84
N CYS A 3 50.25 -45.13 38.18
CA CYS A 3 50.43 -45.67 36.81
C CYS A 3 49.76 -47.09 36.70
N PRO A 4 49.69 -47.82 35.55
CA PRO A 4 50.42 -47.63 34.28
C PRO A 4 49.77 -48.03 32.91
N ARG A 5 50.51 -47.64 31.86
CA ARG A 5 50.71 -48.14 30.47
C ARG A 5 50.37 -49.61 30.11
N VAL A 6 50.24 -49.90 28.79
CA VAL A 6 51.03 -50.89 27.95
C VAL A 6 50.36 -51.06 26.55
N PHE A 7 50.93 -50.61 25.41
CA PHE A 7 51.92 -51.19 24.43
C PHE A 7 51.29 -51.82 23.15
N LYS A 8 51.61 -51.32 21.94
CA LYS A 8 52.46 -51.89 20.83
C LYS A 8 51.86 -53.14 20.13
N LEU A 9 52.01 -53.47 18.83
CA LEU A 9 53.04 -53.25 17.81
C LEU A 9 52.57 -53.71 16.39
N ALA A 10 53.09 -53.02 15.36
CA ALA A 10 53.45 -53.31 13.95
C ALA A 10 53.29 -54.69 13.22
N PHE A 11 52.99 -54.55 11.90
CA PHE A 11 53.59 -55.17 10.66
C PHE A 11 53.47 -56.68 10.35
N ASN A 12 53.06 -57.06 9.10
CA ASN A 12 53.92 -57.48 7.95
C ASN A 12 53.23 -58.29 6.80
N ILE A 13 53.81 -58.18 5.57
CA ILE A 13 53.97 -59.18 4.44
C ILE A 13 52.76 -59.42 3.48
N VAL A 14 52.84 -59.69 2.14
CA VAL A 14 53.72 -59.47 0.94
C VAL A 14 53.27 -60.48 -0.18
N LEU A 15 53.23 -60.04 -1.47
CA LEU A 15 53.21 -60.81 -2.77
C LEU A 15 51.96 -61.69 -3.09
N LEU A 16 51.51 -61.97 -4.34
CA LEU A 16 52.13 -62.14 -5.67
C LEU A 16 51.07 -62.09 -6.81
N VAL A 17 51.52 -61.76 -8.02
CA VAL A 17 50.86 -61.58 -9.34
C VAL A 17 50.11 -62.81 -9.92
N PHE A 18 48.98 -62.61 -10.64
CA PHE A 18 48.66 -63.22 -11.96
C PHE A 18 47.44 -62.52 -12.67
N LEU A 19 47.56 -62.31 -13.99
CA LEU A 19 46.57 -61.76 -14.94
C LEU A 19 45.32 -62.65 -15.14
N VAL A 20 44.18 -62.04 -15.52
CA VAL A 20 43.39 -62.28 -16.78
C VAL A 20 41.90 -61.87 -16.61
N LEU A 21 41.47 -60.94 -17.49
CA LEU A 21 40.12 -60.57 -17.99
C LEU A 21 39.17 -59.67 -17.17
N PRO A 22 38.33 -58.86 -17.87
CA PRO A 22 37.83 -57.58 -17.38
C PRO A 22 36.33 -57.60 -17.09
N SER A 23 35.93 -57.14 -15.90
CA SER A 23 34.57 -56.68 -15.66
C SER A 23 34.48 -55.92 -14.33
N VAL A 24 34.03 -54.67 -14.45
CA VAL A 24 33.27 -53.88 -13.46
C VAL A 24 33.94 -53.70 -12.10
N SER A 25 34.73 -52.63 -11.95
CA SER A 25 34.98 -52.03 -10.64
C SER A 25 34.05 -50.85 -10.43
N PHE A 26 33.19 -50.98 -9.42
CA PHE A 26 32.60 -49.87 -8.69
C PHE A 26 33.71 -48.84 -8.40
N GLY A 27 33.57 -47.65 -8.97
CA GLY A 27 34.20 -46.48 -8.41
C GLY A 27 33.54 -46.25 -7.06
N VAL A 28 34.23 -46.61 -5.98
CA VAL A 28 34.07 -45.87 -4.74
C VAL A 28 34.69 -44.52 -5.06
N GLU A 29 33.85 -43.58 -5.48
CA GLU A 29 34.19 -42.17 -5.41
C GLU A 29 34.52 -41.90 -3.94
N SER A 30 35.77 -41.53 -3.70
CA SER A 30 36.17 -40.93 -2.45
C SER A 30 35.26 -39.74 -2.19
N ASP A 31 34.54 -39.77 -1.07
CA ASP A 31 33.82 -38.64 -0.49
C ASP A 31 34.66 -37.38 -0.69
N ASN A 32 34.19 -36.53 -1.60
CA ASN A 32 34.71 -35.21 -1.79
C ASN A 32 34.15 -34.42 -0.61
N THR A 33 35.03 -33.93 0.27
CA THR A 33 34.67 -32.94 1.29
C THR A 33 34.38 -31.61 0.60
N SER A 34 33.27 -31.52 -0.15
CA SER A 34 32.79 -30.26 -0.69
C SER A 34 32.19 -29.45 0.46
N ASN A 35 32.92 -28.43 0.92
CA ASN A 35 32.30 -27.32 1.64
C ASN A 35 31.45 -26.56 0.62
N GLU A 36 30.18 -26.95 0.49
CA GLU A 36 29.23 -26.21 -0.33
C GLU A 36 29.03 -24.82 0.25
N THR A 37 28.94 -23.84 -0.64
CA THR A 37 28.79 -22.43 -0.27
C THR A 37 27.32 -22.05 -0.39
N PRO A 38 26.71 -21.43 0.63
CA PRO A 38 25.36 -20.88 0.53
C PRO A 38 25.20 -19.95 -0.69
N SER A 39 24.13 -20.16 -1.46
CA SER A 39 23.80 -19.43 -2.69
C SER A 39 22.38 -18.86 -2.65
N ASN A 40 22.06 -17.96 -3.58
CA ASN A 40 20.78 -17.27 -3.69
C ASN A 40 20.37 -16.58 -2.38
N ILE A 41 21.27 -15.77 -1.82
CA ILE A 41 20.98 -15.14 -0.54
C ILE A 41 20.02 -13.99 -0.74
N ARG A 42 18.89 -14.00 -0.07
CA ARG A 42 17.90 -12.91 -0.08
C ARG A 42 17.91 -12.23 1.28
N ALA A 43 17.81 -10.90 1.30
CA ALA A 43 17.69 -10.12 2.52
C ALA A 43 16.57 -9.10 2.35
N VAL A 44 15.42 -9.41 2.93
CA VAL A 44 14.27 -8.51 2.98
C VAL A 44 14.34 -7.72 4.28
N VAL A 45 14.17 -6.40 4.18
CA VAL A 45 14.10 -5.52 5.35
C VAL A 45 12.65 -5.30 5.69
N SER A 46 12.27 -5.65 6.90
CA SER A 46 10.95 -5.41 7.42
C SER A 46 11.06 -5.07 8.89
N ASN A 47 10.61 -3.88 9.30
CA ASN A 47 10.33 -3.57 10.71
C ASN A 47 11.46 -3.78 11.73
N GLN A 48 12.64 -3.20 11.48
CA GLN A 48 13.86 -3.43 12.29
C GLN A 48 14.33 -4.88 12.29
N GLU A 49 13.81 -5.70 11.38
CA GLU A 49 14.18 -7.08 11.17
C GLU A 49 14.74 -7.25 9.76
N ILE A 50 15.80 -8.02 9.65
CA ILE A 50 16.34 -8.46 8.36
C ILE A 50 15.99 -9.93 8.23
N HIS A 51 15.10 -10.25 7.30
CA HIS A 51 14.76 -11.60 6.90
C HIS A 51 15.78 -12.06 5.86
N LEU A 52 16.65 -12.96 6.27
CA LEU A 52 17.69 -13.56 5.44
C LEU A 52 17.29 -14.96 5.04
N SER A 53 17.28 -15.29 3.74
CA SER A 53 17.09 -16.65 3.25
C SER A 53 18.17 -17.07 2.24
N TRP A 54 18.37 -18.37 2.05
CA TRP A 54 19.32 -18.95 1.09
C TRP A 54 18.96 -20.42 0.77
N ASP A 55 19.48 -20.95 -0.33
CA ASP A 55 19.23 -22.33 -0.75
C ASP A 55 19.69 -23.34 0.32
N HIS A 56 18.90 -24.39 0.55
CA HIS A 56 19.35 -25.52 1.36
C HIS A 56 20.51 -26.24 0.69
N LEU A 57 21.50 -26.63 1.48
CA LEU A 57 22.69 -27.33 1.00
C LEU A 57 22.46 -28.85 1.06
N ASP A 58 22.85 -29.58 0.02
CA ASP A 58 22.72 -31.05 -0.05
C ASP A 58 23.82 -31.78 0.76
N ILE A 59 24.29 -31.14 1.85
CA ILE A 59 25.30 -31.65 2.77
C ILE A 59 24.84 -31.48 4.23
N THR A 60 25.40 -32.30 5.13
CA THR A 60 25.19 -32.08 6.56
C THR A 60 25.96 -30.83 7.00
N VAL A 61 25.24 -29.80 7.40
CA VAL A 61 25.79 -28.56 7.97
C VAL A 61 25.70 -28.66 9.50
N ASP A 62 26.79 -28.38 10.22
CA ASP A 62 26.77 -28.32 11.69
C ASP A 62 26.17 -27.00 12.19
N GLN A 63 26.45 -25.91 11.47
CA GLN A 63 26.08 -24.55 11.81
C GLN A 63 26.16 -23.63 10.58
N TYR A 64 25.38 -22.55 10.56
CA TYR A 64 25.60 -21.40 9.69
C TYR A 64 26.19 -20.22 10.47
N ARG A 65 27.10 -19.49 9.81
CA ARG A 65 27.67 -18.25 10.31
C ARG A 65 27.23 -17.10 9.41
N ILE A 66 26.72 -16.02 10.03
CA ILE A 66 26.22 -14.85 9.32
C ILE A 66 27.03 -13.64 9.76
N ASP A 67 27.87 -13.10 8.88
CA ASP A 67 28.63 -11.89 9.16
C ASP A 67 27.74 -10.67 8.82
N ILE A 68 27.71 -9.67 9.71
CA ILE A 68 26.92 -8.43 9.55
C ILE A 68 27.81 -7.19 9.76
N ALA A 69 27.62 -6.18 8.93
CA ALA A 69 28.27 -4.88 9.04
C ALA A 69 27.28 -3.73 8.82
N GLU A 70 27.53 -2.59 9.44
CA GLU A 70 26.80 -1.35 9.20
C GLU A 70 27.52 -0.56 8.11
N VAL A 71 26.76 0.03 7.19
CA VAL A 71 27.25 0.83 6.08
C VAL A 71 26.83 2.28 6.32
N ASP A 72 27.81 3.17 6.40
CA ASP A 72 27.59 4.60 6.51
C ASP A 72 26.98 5.15 5.19
N GLN A 73 25.84 5.82 5.28
CA GLN A 73 25.04 6.23 4.12
C GLN A 73 25.74 7.33 3.28
N ASP A 74 26.47 8.25 3.93
CA ASP A 74 27.12 9.37 3.25
C ASP A 74 28.47 9.01 2.63
N THR A 75 29.20 8.11 3.30
CA THR A 75 30.61 7.81 2.96
C THR A 75 30.82 6.42 2.36
N GLY A 76 29.82 5.54 2.43
CA GLY A 76 29.93 4.14 2.01
C GLY A 76 30.87 3.30 2.89
N THR A 77 31.27 3.82 4.05
CA THR A 77 32.21 3.13 4.94
C THR A 77 31.56 1.92 5.61
N ILE A 78 32.17 0.74 5.45
CA ILE A 78 31.68 -0.52 6.04
C ILE A 78 32.30 -0.72 7.44
N SER A 79 31.45 -0.84 8.45
CA SER A 79 31.80 -1.04 9.86
C SER A 79 31.31 -2.41 10.36
N PRO A 80 32.16 -3.44 10.45
CA PRO A 80 31.78 -4.77 10.92
C PRO A 80 31.15 -4.74 12.32
N LYS A 81 30.03 -5.44 12.49
CA LYS A 81 29.29 -5.53 13.77
C LYS A 81 29.39 -6.90 14.44
N GLY A 82 29.94 -7.88 13.73
CA GLY A 82 30.21 -9.22 14.25
C GLY A 82 29.56 -10.28 13.39
N PHE A 83 29.24 -11.42 14.00
CA PHE A 83 28.57 -12.52 13.33
C PHE A 83 27.64 -13.27 14.28
N TYR A 84 26.63 -13.91 13.70
CA TYR A 84 25.79 -14.85 14.39
C TYR A 84 26.17 -16.29 14.05
N GLU A 85 25.85 -17.21 14.94
CA GLU A 85 26.04 -18.65 14.76
C GLU A 85 24.72 -19.36 15.04
N PHE A 86 24.22 -20.12 14.07
CA PHE A 86 22.94 -20.83 14.17
C PHE A 86 23.11 -22.29 13.80
N THR A 87 22.51 -23.18 14.59
CA THR A 87 22.39 -24.60 14.23
C THR A 87 21.26 -24.78 13.20
N PRO A 88 21.33 -25.76 12.29
CA PRO A 88 20.24 -26.04 11.35
C PRO A 88 18.89 -26.30 12.05
N GLU A 89 18.89 -26.80 13.29
CA GLU A 89 17.66 -27.02 14.08
C GLU A 89 16.91 -25.73 14.46
N THR A 90 17.58 -24.57 14.41
CA THR A 90 16.98 -23.23 14.64
C THR A 90 16.59 -22.52 13.35
N ILE A 91 16.97 -23.08 12.21
CA ILE A 91 16.59 -22.60 10.87
C ILE A 91 15.27 -23.28 10.54
N ARG A 92 14.24 -22.48 10.24
CA ARG A 92 12.96 -23.04 9.80
C ARG A 92 13.16 -23.56 8.38
N ASP A 93 13.07 -24.87 8.22
CA ASP A 93 12.90 -25.54 6.94
C ASP A 93 11.49 -25.19 6.45
N LEU A 94 11.39 -24.16 5.61
CA LEU A 94 10.13 -23.70 5.05
C LEU A 94 9.74 -24.70 3.95
N GLY A 95 8.96 -25.71 4.31
CA GLY A 95 8.58 -26.79 3.40
C GLY A 95 8.05 -26.29 2.05
N GLY A 96 8.61 -26.83 0.97
CA GLY A 96 8.31 -26.58 -0.45
C GLY A 96 9.33 -27.33 -1.34
N ASP A 97 9.09 -27.43 -2.65
CA ASP A 97 9.92 -28.22 -3.60
C ASP A 97 11.39 -27.77 -3.74
N LYS A 98 11.77 -26.66 -3.08
CA LYS A 98 13.15 -26.28 -2.80
C LYS A 98 13.26 -26.07 -1.29
N GLN A 99 14.04 -26.92 -0.63
CA GLN A 99 14.37 -26.71 0.78
C GLN A 99 15.14 -25.38 0.86
N GLU A 100 14.68 -24.43 1.67
CA GLU A 100 15.32 -23.12 1.85
C GLU A 100 15.55 -22.86 3.34
N ALA A 101 16.71 -22.31 3.66
CA ALA A 101 17.08 -21.91 5.01
C ALA A 101 16.76 -20.42 5.21
N SER A 102 16.03 -20.08 6.28
CA SER A 102 15.66 -18.70 6.61
C SER A 102 16.00 -18.31 8.06
N LEU A 103 16.28 -17.02 8.27
CA LEU A 103 16.55 -16.42 9.56
C LEU A 103 16.09 -14.97 9.59
N ALA A 104 15.50 -14.55 10.71
CA ALA A 104 15.16 -13.16 10.94
C ALA A 104 16.08 -12.54 12.03
N ILE A 105 16.63 -11.35 11.78
CA ILE A 105 17.64 -10.68 12.62
C ILE A 105 17.10 -9.35 13.11
N GLN A 106 16.91 -9.19 14.44
CA GLN A 106 16.36 -7.97 15.06
C GLN A 106 17.38 -7.16 15.87
N PHE A 107 18.43 -7.82 16.37
CA PHE A 107 19.49 -7.22 17.18
C PHE A 107 20.84 -7.53 16.59
N LEU A 108 21.80 -6.61 16.70
CA LEU A 108 23.21 -6.83 16.37
C LEU A 108 23.80 -8.02 17.16
N PRO A 109 24.96 -8.58 16.77
CA PRO A 109 25.56 -9.76 17.40
C PRO A 109 25.90 -9.64 18.88
N ASP A 110 25.77 -8.45 19.47
CA ASP A 110 25.88 -8.22 20.91
C ASP A 110 24.63 -8.68 21.70
N GLY A 111 23.55 -9.02 21.01
CA GLY A 111 22.29 -9.52 21.57
C GLY A 111 21.48 -8.48 22.35
N VAL A 112 21.83 -7.20 22.25
CA VAL A 112 21.17 -6.11 23.00
C VAL A 112 20.94 -4.84 22.19
N THR A 113 21.70 -4.60 21.12
CA THR A 113 21.56 -3.41 20.29
C THR A 113 20.59 -3.69 19.15
N PRO A 114 19.39 -3.10 19.12
CA PRO A 114 18.45 -3.29 18.02
C PRO A 114 18.98 -2.71 16.72
N LEU A 115 18.58 -3.29 15.59
CA LEU A 115 18.82 -2.69 14.29
C LEU A 115 18.17 -1.30 14.24
N GLN A 116 18.84 -0.37 13.56
CA GLN A 116 18.44 1.04 13.49
C GLN A 116 17.90 1.34 12.10
N ASN A 117 16.69 1.88 12.04
CA ASN A 117 16.02 2.14 10.75
C ASN A 117 16.62 3.29 9.94
N SER A 118 17.62 3.99 10.47
CA SER A 118 18.38 5.02 9.75
C SER A 118 19.71 4.50 9.20
N LYS A 119 19.99 3.19 9.25
CA LYS A 119 21.32 2.63 8.99
C LYS A 119 21.33 1.46 8.03
N LYS A 120 22.12 1.54 6.97
CA LYS A 120 22.28 0.45 5.99
C LYS A 120 23.09 -0.70 6.60
N TYR A 121 22.74 -1.95 6.31
CA TYR A 121 23.43 -3.15 6.80
C TYR A 121 23.84 -4.07 5.65
N SER A 122 25.04 -4.63 5.69
CA SER A 122 25.50 -5.63 4.72
C SER A 122 25.68 -6.99 5.39
N LEU A 123 25.23 -8.08 4.76
CA LEU A 123 25.20 -9.43 5.31
C LEU A 123 25.83 -10.45 4.36
N SER A 124 26.42 -11.52 4.92
CA SER A 124 26.91 -12.68 4.16
C SER A 124 26.83 -13.95 5.01
N VAL A 125 26.59 -15.11 4.38
CA VAL A 125 26.41 -16.41 5.05
C VAL A 125 27.54 -17.37 4.69
N ARG A 126 27.92 -18.22 5.65
CA ARG A 126 28.86 -19.33 5.50
C ARG A 126 28.29 -20.57 6.17
N ALA A 127 28.47 -21.74 5.55
CA ALA A 127 28.20 -23.01 6.19
C ALA A 127 29.43 -23.48 7.00
N VAL A 128 29.18 -24.18 8.10
CA VAL A 128 30.20 -24.85 8.92
C VAL A 128 29.94 -26.34 8.86
N THR A 129 30.89 -27.10 8.30
CA THR A 129 30.80 -28.56 8.17
C THR A 129 32.04 -29.22 8.75
N ASN A 130 31.87 -30.16 9.68
CA ASN A 130 32.93 -30.77 10.48
C ASN A 130 33.88 -29.73 11.12
N GLY A 131 33.33 -28.59 11.55
CA GLY A 131 34.11 -27.48 12.11
C GLY A 131 35.00 -26.73 11.11
N GLN A 132 34.75 -26.82 9.80
CA GLN A 132 35.39 -26.02 8.74
C GLN A 132 34.38 -25.09 8.07
N LEU A 133 34.73 -23.82 7.92
CA LEU A 133 33.91 -22.82 7.24
C LEU A 133 33.98 -22.99 5.71
N SER A 134 32.84 -22.84 5.03
CA SER A 134 32.77 -22.66 3.58
C SER A 134 33.37 -21.32 3.15
N ASP A 135 33.46 -21.13 1.83
CA ASP A 135 33.61 -19.78 1.28
C ASP A 135 32.41 -18.91 1.68
N SER A 136 32.61 -17.60 1.64
CA SER A 136 31.53 -16.63 1.88
C SER A 136 30.58 -16.63 0.70
N SER A 137 29.29 -16.58 0.98
CA SER A 137 28.31 -16.15 -0.01
C SER A 137 28.64 -14.76 -0.55
N GLU A 138 27.88 -14.35 -1.56
CA GLU A 138 27.73 -12.94 -1.92
C GLU A 138 27.23 -12.09 -0.75
N VAL A 139 27.49 -10.78 -0.84
CA VAL A 139 27.09 -9.79 0.16
C VAL A 139 25.80 -9.13 -0.28
N VAL A 140 24.79 -9.20 0.58
CA VAL A 140 23.48 -8.57 0.38
C VAL A 140 23.39 -7.33 1.25
N THR A 141 22.63 -6.32 0.81
CA THR A 141 22.53 -5.06 1.56
C THR A 141 21.09 -4.69 1.88
N ALA A 142 20.81 -4.57 3.17
CA ALA A 142 19.56 -4.11 3.76
C ALA A 142 19.58 -2.58 3.93
N VAL A 143 18.65 -1.86 3.31
CA VAL A 143 18.50 -0.41 3.44
C VAL A 143 17.24 -0.13 4.25
N PRO A 144 17.32 0.53 5.42
CA PRO A 144 16.12 0.93 6.13
C PRO A 144 15.79 2.39 5.85
N HIS A 145 14.51 2.65 5.64
CA HIS A 145 13.90 3.97 5.58
C HIS A 145 12.69 3.99 6.54
N VAL A 146 12.43 5.15 7.13
CA VAL A 146 11.25 5.38 7.95
C VAL A 146 10.09 5.51 6.98
N ILE A 147 9.22 4.50 6.95
CA ILE A 147 7.90 4.66 6.35
C ILE A 147 7.20 5.73 7.20
N SER A 148 6.90 6.88 6.61
CA SER A 148 6.00 7.86 7.21
C SER A 148 4.64 7.63 6.57
N ALA A 149 3.77 6.93 7.29
CA ALA A 149 2.40 6.70 6.85
C ALA A 149 1.48 7.20 7.96
N ASP A 150 0.55 8.09 7.62
CA ASP A 150 -0.48 8.51 8.56
C ASP A 150 -1.42 7.34 8.89
N PRO A 151 -1.96 7.30 10.12
CA PRO A 151 -2.95 6.30 10.49
C PRO A 151 -4.18 6.38 9.58
N PRO A 152 -4.86 5.25 9.30
CA PRO A 152 -6.12 5.29 8.58
C PRO A 152 -7.12 6.12 9.38
N ALA A 153 -7.93 6.91 8.67
CA ALA A 153 -8.96 7.75 9.29
C ALA A 153 -9.96 6.94 10.15
N THR A 154 -10.14 5.64 9.86
CA THR A 154 -10.94 4.74 10.69
C THR A 154 -10.03 3.93 11.62
N PRO A 155 -10.17 4.03 12.97
CA PRO A 155 -9.34 3.29 13.90
C PRO A 155 -9.46 1.77 13.76
N ILE A 156 -8.36 1.05 13.96
CA ILE A 156 -8.28 -0.40 13.74
C ILE A 156 -8.54 -1.16 15.05
N LEU A 157 -9.32 -2.24 14.99
CA LEU A 157 -9.45 -3.24 16.05
C LEU A 157 -8.81 -4.56 15.60
N PHE A 158 -7.71 -4.91 16.23
CA PHE A 158 -7.02 -6.19 16.02
C PHE A 158 -7.60 -7.29 16.91
N LEU A 159 -7.99 -8.41 16.30
CA LEU A 159 -8.48 -9.59 17.02
C LEU A 159 -7.84 -10.90 16.54
N HIS A 160 -7.58 -11.78 17.49
CA HIS A 160 -7.01 -13.11 17.30
C HIS A 160 -7.91 -14.18 17.91
N GLY A 161 -8.34 -15.17 17.13
CA GLY A 161 -9.39 -16.09 17.57
C GLY A 161 -8.96 -17.32 18.38
N PHE A 162 -7.71 -17.80 18.29
CA PHE A 162 -7.35 -19.11 18.89
C PHE A 162 -5.90 -19.22 19.39
N THR A 163 -5.67 -19.65 20.63
CA THR A 163 -4.34 -19.90 21.26
C THR A 163 -3.38 -18.70 21.26
N GLY A 164 -3.92 -17.48 21.24
CA GLY A 164 -3.14 -16.25 21.27
C GLY A 164 -3.98 -15.08 21.75
N SER A 165 -3.34 -14.16 22.48
CA SER A 165 -3.90 -12.83 22.74
C SER A 165 -3.64 -11.95 21.52
N SER A 166 -4.53 -11.00 21.23
CA SER A 166 -4.30 -10.09 20.11
C SER A 166 -3.07 -9.21 20.38
N GLY A 167 -2.81 -8.87 21.64
CA GLY A 167 -1.57 -8.21 22.03
C GLY A 167 -0.29 -9.05 21.80
N GLY A 168 -0.41 -10.38 21.79
CA GLY A 168 0.71 -11.29 21.50
C GLY A 168 0.88 -11.57 20.00
N THR A 169 -0.19 -11.93 19.30
CA THR A 169 -0.12 -12.25 17.86
C THR A 169 0.17 -11.02 17.00
N PHE A 170 -0.38 -9.85 17.38
CA PHE A 170 -0.06 -8.58 16.75
C PHE A 170 1.04 -7.83 17.50
N GLY A 171 1.86 -8.49 18.32
CA GLY A 171 2.91 -7.83 19.08
C GLY A 171 3.85 -7.03 18.17
N ASP A 172 4.39 -7.70 17.15
CA ASP A 172 5.29 -7.08 16.17
C ASP A 172 4.57 -5.99 15.35
N THR A 173 3.30 -6.20 15.01
CA THR A 173 2.47 -5.22 14.29
C THR A 173 2.18 -3.98 15.09
N THR A 174 1.69 -4.12 16.30
CA THR A 174 1.44 -2.98 17.19
C THR A 174 2.75 -2.23 17.49
N GLN A 175 3.85 -2.95 17.69
CA GLN A 175 5.17 -2.35 17.87
C GLN A 175 5.60 -1.55 16.64
N PHE A 176 5.38 -2.08 15.44
CA PHE A 176 5.67 -1.37 14.20
C PHE A 176 4.86 -0.08 14.08
N LEU A 177 3.55 -0.16 14.26
CA LEU A 177 2.67 1.00 14.15
C LEU A 177 3.08 2.09 15.16
N GLU A 178 3.37 1.73 16.41
CA GLU A 178 3.77 2.68 17.46
C GLU A 178 5.17 3.25 17.27
N GLN A 179 6.15 2.39 16.98
CA GLN A 179 7.56 2.76 17.04
C GLN A 179 8.12 3.20 15.69
N GLN A 180 7.51 2.78 14.58
CA GLN A 180 7.95 3.16 13.23
C GLN A 180 7.07 4.21 12.61
N LEU A 181 5.75 4.03 12.66
CA LEU A 181 4.81 4.98 12.06
C LEU A 181 4.36 6.07 13.03
N GLY A 182 4.67 5.92 14.33
CA GLY A 182 4.28 6.89 15.35
C GLY A 182 2.80 6.87 15.71
N TRP A 183 2.07 5.82 15.32
CA TRP A 183 0.63 5.70 15.60
C TRP A 183 0.39 5.48 17.10
N THR A 184 -0.73 5.99 17.56
CA THR A 184 -1.15 5.95 18.95
C THR A 184 -1.97 4.70 19.24
N ARG A 185 -1.49 3.84 20.13
CA ARG A 185 -2.29 2.72 20.65
C ARG A 185 -3.38 3.22 21.60
N GLY A 186 -4.63 2.85 21.28
CA GLY A 186 -5.83 3.14 22.06
C GLY A 186 -6.08 2.20 23.24
N GLY A 187 -5.27 1.14 23.39
CA GLY A 187 -5.32 0.21 24.51
C GLY A 187 -5.76 -1.21 24.12
N ASN A 188 -5.99 -2.05 25.14
CA ASN A 188 -6.43 -3.43 24.98
C ASN A 188 -7.82 -3.64 25.60
N LEU A 189 -8.76 -4.16 24.83
CA LEU A 189 -10.12 -4.49 25.26
C LEU A 189 -10.17 -5.96 25.67
N LYS A 190 -10.14 -6.22 26.97
CA LYS A 190 -10.03 -7.58 27.48
C LYS A 190 -11.34 -8.06 28.09
N ILE A 191 -11.87 -9.15 27.57
CA ILE A 191 -12.99 -9.84 28.21
C ILE A 191 -12.45 -10.74 29.32
N VAL A 192 -13.08 -10.68 30.50
CA VAL A 192 -12.66 -11.45 31.67
C VAL A 192 -13.65 -12.58 31.95
N GLY A 193 -13.26 -13.80 31.58
CA GLY A 193 -14.08 -15.01 31.70
C GLY A 193 -15.33 -14.97 30.82
N ASP A 194 -16.24 -15.91 31.04
CA ASP A 194 -17.32 -16.25 30.09
C ASP A 194 -18.59 -15.38 30.21
N ASN A 195 -18.54 -14.24 30.91
CA ASN A 195 -19.74 -13.41 31.21
C ASN A 195 -19.72 -12.05 30.51
N PHE A 196 -19.05 -11.94 29.36
CA PHE A 196 -19.00 -10.70 28.57
C PHE A 196 -18.50 -9.46 29.36
N ASN A 197 -17.71 -9.69 30.41
CA ASN A 197 -17.24 -8.62 31.27
C ASN A 197 -15.98 -7.98 30.69
N LEU A 198 -16.16 -6.87 29.97
CA LEU A 198 -15.07 -6.12 29.36
C LEU A 198 -14.33 -5.26 30.39
N VAL A 199 -13.01 -5.39 30.43
CA VAL A 199 -12.08 -4.61 31.24
C VAL A 199 -11.06 -3.97 30.30
N PRO A 200 -11.17 -2.66 30.02
CA PRO A 200 -10.23 -2.00 29.13
C PRO A 200 -8.92 -1.70 29.86
N GLU A 201 -7.78 -2.04 29.25
CA GLU A 201 -6.44 -1.83 29.79
C GLU A 201 -5.73 -0.72 28.97
N ASN A 202 -5.16 0.28 29.66
CA ASN A 202 -4.48 1.44 29.04
C ASN A 202 -5.31 2.17 27.97
N PHE A 203 -6.61 2.35 28.23
CA PHE A 203 -7.54 2.90 27.25
C PHE A 203 -7.32 4.38 26.95
N ASN A 204 -7.27 4.71 25.66
CA ASN A 204 -7.25 6.04 25.10
C ASN A 204 -8.24 6.08 23.91
N ALA A 205 -9.26 6.94 23.99
CA ALA A 205 -10.25 7.06 22.93
C ALA A 205 -9.69 7.67 21.64
N ASN A 206 -8.59 8.43 21.73
CA ASN A 206 -7.90 9.02 20.57
C ASN A 206 -6.81 8.08 20.03
N GLY A 207 -7.01 6.76 20.14
CA GLY A 207 -6.07 5.78 19.61
C GLY A 207 -6.38 5.47 18.14
N ASP A 208 -5.34 5.36 17.34
CA ASP A 208 -5.40 4.97 15.92
C ASP A 208 -5.70 3.47 15.78
N PHE A 209 -5.34 2.68 16.79
CA PHE A 209 -5.66 1.26 16.82
C PHE A 209 -5.81 0.68 18.23
N PHE A 210 -6.51 -0.44 18.34
CA PHE A 210 -6.87 -1.15 19.56
C PHE A 210 -6.62 -2.65 19.38
N THR A 211 -6.36 -3.36 20.48
CA THR A 211 -6.33 -4.83 20.49
C THR A 211 -7.48 -5.37 21.32
N MET A 212 -7.96 -6.58 21.02
CA MET A 212 -8.99 -7.25 21.81
C MET A 212 -8.56 -8.65 22.26
N ASP A 213 -8.74 -8.97 23.53
CA ASP A 213 -8.54 -10.33 24.05
C ASP A 213 -9.88 -10.95 24.44
N PHE A 214 -10.17 -12.13 23.88
CA PHE A 214 -11.35 -12.93 24.21
C PHE A 214 -11.29 -13.49 25.64
N GLY A 215 -12.46 -13.81 26.21
CA GLY A 215 -12.59 -14.34 27.56
C GLY A 215 -11.95 -15.72 27.72
N ASP A 216 -12.02 -16.52 26.66
CA ASP A 216 -11.33 -17.79 26.48
C ASP A 216 -10.65 -17.84 25.09
N ASP A 217 -9.32 -17.84 25.11
CA ASP A 217 -8.47 -17.87 23.91
C ASP A 217 -8.49 -19.22 23.18
N THR A 218 -9.07 -20.26 23.79
CA THR A 218 -9.30 -21.57 23.16
C THR A 218 -10.75 -21.76 22.73
N ALA A 219 -11.60 -20.75 22.95
CA ALA A 219 -13.03 -20.77 22.71
C ALA A 219 -13.72 -21.99 23.35
N THR A 220 -13.44 -22.27 24.63
CA THR A 220 -14.02 -23.38 25.40
C THR A 220 -15.07 -22.89 26.39
N TYR A 221 -16.15 -22.31 25.87
CA TYR A 221 -17.21 -21.73 26.69
C TYR A 221 -18.19 -22.76 27.26
N PRO A 222 -18.80 -22.51 28.43
CA PRO A 222 -19.78 -23.40 29.07
C PRO A 222 -21.06 -23.65 28.24
N ASP A 223 -21.42 -22.73 27.37
CA ASP A 223 -22.58 -22.82 26.47
C ASP A 223 -22.33 -23.68 25.23
N SER A 224 -21.09 -24.14 25.05
CA SER A 224 -20.65 -24.94 23.91
C SER A 224 -20.73 -24.23 22.55
N GLN A 225 -20.73 -22.89 22.51
CA GLN A 225 -20.89 -22.10 21.29
C GLN A 225 -19.59 -21.58 20.66
N GLY A 226 -18.43 -21.88 21.24
CA GLY A 226 -17.12 -21.70 20.59
C GLY A 226 -16.91 -20.32 19.94
N LEU A 227 -16.74 -20.30 18.61
CA LEU A 227 -16.49 -19.07 17.84
C LEU A 227 -17.69 -18.12 17.79
N ILE A 228 -18.91 -18.64 17.95
CA ILE A 228 -20.13 -17.80 18.04
C ILE A 228 -20.07 -16.95 19.31
N HIS A 229 -19.66 -17.52 20.45
CA HIS A 229 -19.51 -16.77 21.70
C HIS A 229 -18.43 -15.68 21.59
N GLN A 230 -17.32 -15.95 20.90
CA GLN A 230 -16.32 -14.91 20.60
C GLN A 230 -16.88 -13.78 19.73
N ALA A 231 -17.83 -14.06 18.83
CA ALA A 231 -18.48 -13.00 18.04
C ALA A 231 -19.41 -12.12 18.89
N GLU A 232 -20.07 -12.69 19.89
CA GLU A 232 -20.82 -11.94 20.90
C GLU A 232 -19.89 -11.11 21.79
N GLU A 233 -18.71 -11.63 22.15
CA GLU A 233 -17.67 -10.86 22.83
C GLU A 233 -17.13 -9.70 21.98
N LEU A 234 -17.00 -9.88 20.66
CA LEU A 234 -16.61 -8.82 19.74
C LEU A 234 -17.65 -7.71 19.68
N GLU A 235 -18.95 -8.05 19.66
CA GLU A 235 -20.02 -7.06 19.75
C GLU A 235 -19.87 -6.18 21.01
N VAL A 236 -19.59 -6.79 22.16
CA VAL A 236 -19.38 -6.06 23.43
C VAL A 236 -18.20 -5.08 23.35
N ALA A 237 -17.11 -5.48 22.68
CA ALA A 237 -15.96 -4.61 22.46
C ALA A 237 -16.29 -3.42 21.55
N ILE A 238 -17.01 -3.67 20.45
CA ILE A 238 -17.44 -2.64 19.50
C ILE A 238 -18.42 -1.66 20.15
N ASP A 239 -19.39 -2.16 20.91
CA ASP A 239 -20.34 -1.33 21.65
C ASP A 239 -19.64 -0.48 22.72
N TYR A 240 -18.62 -1.02 23.37
CA TYR A 240 -17.79 -0.26 24.29
C TYR A 240 -17.06 0.87 23.56
N LEU A 241 -16.35 0.59 22.46
CA LEU A 241 -15.66 1.61 21.65
C LEU A 241 -16.61 2.72 21.19
N LYS A 242 -17.78 2.32 20.66
CA LYS A 242 -18.85 3.25 20.28
C LYS A 242 -19.31 4.13 21.43
N SER A 243 -19.46 3.57 22.63
CA SER A 243 -19.83 4.35 23.82
C SER A 243 -18.78 5.39 24.23
N GLN A 244 -17.53 5.19 23.81
CA GLN A 244 -16.41 6.10 24.03
C GLN A 244 -16.21 7.09 22.87
N GLY A 245 -17.06 7.05 21.84
CA GLY A 245 -16.93 7.90 20.64
C GLY A 245 -15.97 7.35 19.58
N VAL A 246 -15.54 6.09 19.71
CA VAL A 246 -14.63 5.42 18.76
C VAL A 246 -15.46 4.53 17.85
N SER A 247 -16.11 5.12 16.84
CA SER A 247 -16.91 4.42 15.83
C SER A 247 -17.14 5.35 14.62
N PRO A 248 -17.09 4.83 13.39
CA PRO A 248 -16.88 3.43 13.00
C PRO A 248 -15.43 2.93 13.23
N ILE A 249 -15.21 1.62 13.08
CA ILE A 249 -13.89 0.98 13.22
C ILE A 249 -13.57 0.09 12.02
N MET A 250 -12.29 -0.14 11.76
CA MET A 250 -11.80 -1.21 10.90
C MET A 250 -11.55 -2.46 11.73
N VAL A 251 -11.96 -3.63 11.25
CA VAL A 251 -11.75 -4.89 11.97
C VAL A 251 -10.70 -5.72 11.24
N MET A 252 -9.57 -5.99 11.90
CA MET A 252 -8.51 -6.85 11.38
C MET A 252 -8.45 -8.16 12.17
N GLY A 253 -8.91 -9.24 11.55
CA GLY A 253 -8.94 -10.57 12.14
C GLY A 253 -7.83 -11.46 11.61
N HIS A 254 -6.98 -11.95 12.52
CA HIS A 254 -6.01 -13.01 12.19
C HIS A 254 -6.59 -14.39 12.51
N SER A 255 -6.37 -15.36 11.62
CA SER A 255 -6.79 -16.75 11.80
C SER A 255 -8.30 -16.85 12.10
N ASN A 256 -8.70 -17.56 13.17
CA ASN A 256 -10.11 -17.64 13.59
C ASN A 256 -10.72 -16.28 13.94
N GLY A 257 -9.92 -15.24 14.19
CA GLY A 257 -10.41 -13.88 14.39
C GLY A 257 -11.14 -13.32 13.15
N GLY A 258 -10.69 -13.67 11.94
CA GLY A 258 -11.40 -13.32 10.71
C GLY A 258 -12.79 -13.96 10.62
N GLN A 259 -12.92 -15.19 11.12
CA GLN A 259 -14.20 -15.92 11.15
C GLN A 259 -15.16 -15.35 12.19
N VAL A 260 -14.63 -14.94 13.35
CA VAL A 260 -15.38 -14.23 14.39
C VAL A 260 -15.91 -12.91 13.86
N ALA A 261 -15.06 -12.10 13.21
CA ALA A 261 -15.44 -10.84 12.59
C ALA A 261 -16.53 -11.03 11.53
N ARG A 262 -16.37 -12.04 10.66
CA ARG A 262 -17.35 -12.39 9.64
C ARG A 262 -18.70 -12.77 10.23
N TYR A 263 -18.72 -13.63 11.26
CA TYR A 263 -19.96 -14.05 11.92
C TYR A 263 -20.66 -12.84 12.56
N TYR A 264 -19.90 -11.95 13.20
CA TYR A 264 -20.42 -10.71 13.75
C TYR A 264 -21.09 -9.85 12.65
N LEU A 265 -20.38 -9.60 11.55
CA LEU A 265 -20.89 -8.79 10.42
C LEU A 265 -22.17 -9.37 9.81
N ALA A 266 -22.26 -10.69 9.67
CA ALA A 266 -23.40 -11.37 9.08
C ALA A 266 -24.67 -11.39 9.97
N ASN A 267 -24.51 -11.35 11.30
CA ASN A 267 -25.62 -11.62 12.23
C ASN A 267 -26.07 -10.40 13.05
N HIS A 268 -25.36 -9.28 12.98
CA HIS A 268 -25.68 -8.06 13.73
C HIS A 268 -26.15 -6.93 12.79
N PRO A 269 -27.44 -6.51 12.85
CA PRO A 269 -28.00 -5.51 11.93
C PRO A 269 -27.34 -4.13 11.97
N GLN A 270 -26.57 -3.81 13.02
CA GLN A 270 -25.84 -2.55 13.17
C GLN A 270 -24.37 -2.66 12.75
N ALA A 271 -23.90 -3.84 12.33
CA ALA A 271 -22.51 -4.08 12.01
C ALA A 271 -21.99 -3.18 10.88
N ALA A 272 -22.79 -2.99 9.82
CA ALA A 272 -22.45 -2.14 8.67
C ALA A 272 -22.26 -0.65 9.04
N THR A 273 -22.88 -0.17 10.12
CA THR A 273 -22.70 1.21 10.60
C THR A 273 -21.57 1.35 11.61
N ASN A 274 -21.08 0.23 12.15
CA ASN A 274 -20.05 0.21 13.18
C ASN A 274 -18.69 -0.20 12.62
N VAL A 275 -18.66 -0.91 11.48
CA VAL A 275 -17.45 -1.43 10.83
C VAL A 275 -17.39 -0.91 9.39
N THR A 276 -16.36 -0.17 9.02
CA THR A 276 -16.19 0.33 7.63
C THR A 276 -15.40 -0.63 6.76
N LYS A 277 -14.49 -1.41 7.34
CA LYS A 277 -13.64 -2.38 6.63
C LYS A 277 -13.44 -3.63 7.46
N SER A 278 -13.43 -4.77 6.78
CA SER A 278 -13.06 -6.06 7.38
C SER A 278 -11.88 -6.66 6.64
N ILE A 279 -10.76 -6.81 7.34
CA ILE A 279 -9.56 -7.46 6.82
C ILE A 279 -9.39 -8.81 7.49
N ALA A 280 -9.42 -9.87 6.69
CA ALA A 280 -9.12 -11.22 7.15
C ALA A 280 -7.77 -11.63 6.59
N TYR A 281 -6.88 -12.06 7.49
CA TYR A 281 -5.60 -12.63 7.06
C TYR A 281 -5.16 -13.79 7.94
N GLY A 282 -4.36 -14.63 7.33
CA GLY A 282 -3.89 -15.86 7.92
C GLY A 282 -4.92 -16.97 7.99
N SER A 283 -4.40 -18.19 7.91
CA SER A 283 -5.22 -19.37 7.85
C SER A 283 -5.91 -19.60 9.20
N PRO A 284 -7.25 -19.81 9.22
CA PRO A 284 -7.90 -20.29 10.42
C PRO A 284 -7.21 -21.59 10.82
N HIS A 285 -6.60 -21.62 12.01
CA HIS A 285 -5.75 -22.72 12.43
C HIS A 285 -6.54 -24.04 12.32
N ARG A 286 -6.17 -24.81 11.31
CA ARG A 286 -6.42 -26.24 11.07
C ARG A 286 -7.73 -26.78 11.68
N GLY A 287 -8.68 -27.14 10.83
CA GLY A 287 -9.73 -28.13 11.14
C GLY A 287 -9.19 -29.58 11.35
N ALA A 288 -7.90 -29.74 11.67
CA ALA A 288 -7.22 -31.01 11.82
C ALA A 288 -6.99 -31.36 13.29
N ASP A 289 -7.16 -32.65 13.58
CA ASP A 289 -6.96 -33.31 14.87
C ASP A 289 -5.77 -32.81 15.71
N LEU A 290 -6.05 -32.15 16.84
CA LEU A 290 -5.06 -31.73 17.84
C LEU A 290 -4.45 -32.89 18.66
N SER A 291 -4.77 -34.16 18.37
CA SER A 291 -4.07 -35.29 18.99
C SER A 291 -2.55 -35.24 18.75
N PHE A 292 -2.11 -34.52 17.72
CA PHE A 292 -0.70 -34.21 17.45
C PHE A 292 -0.04 -33.29 18.49
N PHE A 293 -0.81 -32.41 19.13
CA PHE A 293 -0.35 -31.50 20.21
C PHE A 293 -0.72 -31.99 21.62
N GLY A 294 -1.37 -33.16 21.73
CA GLY A 294 -1.74 -33.76 23.02
C GLY A 294 -2.85 -33.02 23.79
N GLY A 295 -3.63 -32.15 23.12
CA GLY A 295 -4.68 -31.33 23.75
C GLY A 295 -6.07 -31.99 23.77
N PRO A 296 -6.95 -31.63 24.73
CA PRO A 296 -8.35 -32.07 24.75
C PRO A 296 -9.18 -31.46 23.60
N SER A 297 -10.36 -32.04 23.36
CA SER A 297 -11.34 -31.57 22.37
C SER A 297 -12.07 -30.31 22.89
N ASN A 298 -11.76 -29.14 22.32
CA ASN A 298 -12.34 -27.85 22.71
C ASN A 298 -13.46 -27.41 21.74
N HIS A 299 -14.34 -26.49 22.17
CA HIS A 299 -15.52 -26.07 21.39
C HIS A 299 -15.16 -25.23 20.15
N GLY A 300 -14.21 -24.29 20.23
CA GLY A 300 -13.79 -23.52 19.03
C GLY A 300 -13.18 -24.35 17.91
N ILE A 301 -12.56 -25.49 18.23
CA ILE A 301 -12.02 -26.44 17.24
C ILE A 301 -13.14 -27.27 16.62
N ARG A 302 -14.20 -27.57 17.39
CA ARG A 302 -15.38 -28.29 16.89
C ARG A 302 -16.05 -27.53 15.76
N ASP A 303 -16.17 -26.20 15.88
CA ASP A 303 -16.79 -25.34 14.88
C ASP A 303 -16.04 -25.32 13.54
N THR A 304 -14.75 -25.69 13.54
CA THR A 304 -13.88 -25.68 12.37
C THR A 304 -13.42 -27.09 11.94
N PHE A 305 -13.95 -28.16 12.54
CA PHE A 305 -13.50 -29.53 12.29
C PHE A 305 -14.07 -30.11 10.98
N TYR A 306 -13.22 -30.70 10.15
CA TYR A 306 -13.64 -31.42 8.94
C TYR A 306 -12.60 -32.45 8.51
N ALA A 307 -12.97 -33.29 7.54
CA ALA A 307 -12.09 -34.30 6.97
C ALA A 307 -12.08 -34.23 5.45
N CYS A 308 -11.18 -35.00 4.86
CA CYS A 308 -11.04 -35.11 3.42
C CYS A 308 -11.66 -36.41 2.92
N SER A 309 -12.54 -36.30 1.92
CA SER A 309 -13.05 -37.46 1.19
C SER A 309 -11.93 -38.07 0.34
N PRO A 310 -12.05 -39.35 -0.05
CA PRO A 310 -11.17 -39.97 -1.04
C PRO A 310 -11.20 -39.29 -2.43
N ALA A 311 -12.15 -38.38 -2.68
CA ALA A 311 -12.25 -37.57 -3.90
C ALA A 311 -11.61 -36.18 -3.73
N ASN A 312 -10.83 -35.96 -2.66
CA ASN A 312 -10.29 -34.67 -2.25
C ASN A 312 -11.36 -33.61 -2.01
N GLU A 313 -12.53 -33.96 -1.48
CA GLU A 313 -13.56 -32.97 -1.11
C GLU A 313 -13.60 -32.79 0.42
N ILE A 314 -13.94 -31.59 0.88
CA ILE A 314 -14.17 -31.32 2.30
C ILE A 314 -15.44 -32.02 2.76
N VAL A 315 -15.31 -32.86 3.79
CA VAL A 315 -16.40 -33.61 4.44
C VAL A 315 -16.43 -33.24 5.91
N TYR A 316 -17.47 -32.53 6.30
CA TYR A 316 -17.73 -32.21 7.70
C TYR A 316 -18.05 -33.49 8.49
N GLN A 317 -17.22 -33.83 9.49
CA GLN A 317 -17.41 -35.00 10.34
C GLN A 317 -18.41 -34.76 11.48
N GLY A 318 -19.56 -35.43 11.46
CA GLY A 318 -20.54 -35.35 12.55
C GLY A 318 -20.08 -35.92 13.91
N LYS A 319 -18.84 -36.44 14.02
CA LYS A 319 -18.26 -36.93 15.27
C LYS A 319 -16.76 -36.62 15.37
N ASN A 320 -16.26 -36.35 16.57
CA ASN A 320 -14.82 -36.23 16.82
C ASN A 320 -14.17 -37.61 16.97
N LEU A 321 -12.85 -37.65 17.10
CA LEU A 321 -12.07 -38.90 17.27
C LEU A 321 -12.37 -39.64 18.59
N PHE A 322 -13.10 -39.01 19.50
CA PHE A 322 -13.59 -39.61 20.75
C PHE A 322 -15.05 -40.09 20.66
N GLY A 323 -15.71 -39.93 19.50
CA GLY A 323 -17.06 -40.40 19.22
C GLY A 323 -18.19 -39.47 19.69
N GLU A 324 -17.86 -38.25 20.10
CA GLU A 324 -18.81 -37.19 20.48
C GLU A 324 -19.39 -36.54 19.23
N ASP A 325 -20.69 -36.24 19.23
CA ASP A 325 -21.35 -35.55 18.12
C ASP A 325 -20.78 -34.13 17.97
N ILE A 326 -20.37 -33.76 16.75
CA ILE A 326 -19.94 -32.40 16.40
C ILE A 326 -20.97 -31.78 15.46
N ASP A 327 -21.41 -30.56 15.78
CA ASP A 327 -22.24 -29.76 14.89
C ASP A 327 -21.36 -28.89 13.98
N ASN A 328 -20.83 -29.48 12.91
CA ASN A 328 -19.98 -28.79 11.93
C ASN A 328 -20.76 -27.86 10.98
N GLN A 329 -21.98 -27.45 11.35
CA GLN A 329 -22.76 -26.52 10.53
C GLN A 329 -22.20 -25.10 10.59
N PHE A 330 -21.31 -24.75 11.51
CA PHE A 330 -20.79 -23.39 11.64
C PHE A 330 -20.17 -22.85 10.33
N LEU A 331 -19.12 -23.49 9.80
CA LEU A 331 -18.47 -23.01 8.56
C LEU A 331 -19.40 -23.07 7.34
N THR A 332 -20.27 -24.08 7.26
CA THR A 332 -21.25 -24.21 6.17
C THR A 332 -22.32 -23.12 6.24
N ASN A 333 -22.81 -22.80 7.43
CA ASN A 333 -23.77 -21.72 7.63
C ASN A 333 -23.11 -20.36 7.42
N LEU A 334 -21.88 -20.19 7.91
CA LEU A 334 -21.08 -18.98 7.73
C LEU A 334 -20.82 -18.70 6.24
N SER A 335 -20.54 -19.74 5.43
CA SER A 335 -20.37 -19.60 3.97
C SER A 335 -21.65 -19.21 3.22
N GLN A 336 -22.82 -19.50 3.80
CA GLN A 336 -24.14 -19.18 3.24
C GLN A 336 -24.68 -17.81 3.68
N GLN A 337 -24.14 -17.26 4.77
CA GLN A 337 -24.59 -15.99 5.32
C GLN A 337 -24.30 -14.83 4.36
N THR A 338 -25.28 -13.95 4.20
CA THR A 338 -25.13 -12.69 3.47
C THR A 338 -24.35 -11.70 4.34
N LEU A 339 -23.29 -11.16 3.78
CA LEU A 339 -22.51 -10.10 4.42
C LEU A 339 -23.09 -8.72 4.05
N PRO A 340 -23.07 -7.75 4.98
CA PRO A 340 -23.46 -6.39 4.66
C PRO A 340 -22.45 -5.74 3.71
N THR A 341 -22.90 -4.75 2.94
CA THR A 341 -21.98 -3.81 2.27
C THR A 341 -21.30 -2.96 3.33
N LEU A 342 -19.98 -2.84 3.27
CA LEU A 342 -19.18 -1.98 4.13
C LEU A 342 -18.63 -0.81 3.29
N ASP A 343 -18.50 0.36 3.89
CA ASP A 343 -18.10 1.60 3.20
C ASP A 343 -16.73 1.46 2.50
N GLU A 344 -15.74 0.88 3.18
CA GLU A 344 -14.39 0.65 2.64
C GLU A 344 -14.15 -0.82 2.21
N GLY A 345 -15.21 -1.65 2.21
CA GLY A 345 -15.20 -3.01 1.64
C GLY A 345 -14.52 -4.11 2.46
N TYR A 346 -14.18 -5.20 1.77
CA TYR A 346 -13.60 -6.42 2.34
C TYR A 346 -12.22 -6.71 1.77
N VAL A 347 -11.29 -7.15 2.61
CA VAL A 347 -9.94 -7.57 2.19
C VAL A 347 -9.62 -8.96 2.69
N SER A 348 -9.20 -9.82 1.77
CA SER A 348 -8.63 -11.14 2.07
C SER A 348 -7.14 -11.13 1.73
N ILE A 349 -6.26 -11.30 2.72
CA ILE A 349 -4.84 -11.56 2.49
C ILE A 349 -4.65 -13.07 2.53
N LEU A 350 -4.18 -13.64 1.42
CA LEU A 350 -4.10 -15.09 1.19
C LEU A 350 -2.67 -15.52 0.87
N GLY A 351 -2.19 -16.53 1.57
CA GLY A 351 -0.95 -17.23 1.24
C GLY A 351 -1.02 -17.95 -0.11
N SER A 352 0.13 -18.39 -0.62
CA SER A 352 0.26 -18.90 -2.00
C SER A 352 -0.35 -20.30 -2.14
N LYS A 353 -0.47 -20.83 -3.37
CA LYS A 353 -1.00 -22.19 -3.57
C LYS A 353 -0.17 -23.28 -2.90
N ARG A 354 1.15 -23.09 -2.74
CA ARG A 354 2.00 -24.03 -1.96
C ARG A 354 1.50 -24.17 -0.52
N GLU A 355 0.83 -23.14 -0.01
CA GLU A 355 0.29 -23.05 1.33
C GLU A 355 -1.22 -23.34 1.36
N ARG A 356 -1.91 -23.25 0.21
CA ARG A 356 -3.35 -23.53 0.04
C ARG A 356 -3.59 -24.95 -0.51
N SER A 357 -4.18 -25.85 0.28
CA SER A 357 -4.52 -27.19 -0.20
C SER A 357 -5.54 -27.16 -1.37
N PRO A 358 -5.30 -27.86 -2.51
CA PRO A 358 -6.12 -27.72 -3.71
C PRO A 358 -7.58 -28.19 -3.62
N ASN A 359 -7.93 -29.00 -2.62
CA ASN A 359 -9.32 -29.24 -2.19
C ASN A 359 -9.34 -30.09 -0.90
N CYS A 360 -8.36 -30.99 -0.73
CA CYS A 360 -8.17 -31.81 0.47
C CYS A 360 -6.98 -32.76 0.23
N HIS A 361 -5.74 -32.26 0.30
CA HIS A 361 -4.55 -33.10 0.19
C HIS A 361 -3.68 -32.96 1.44
N PRO A 362 -3.41 -34.06 2.17
CA PRO A 362 -2.50 -34.08 3.30
C PRO A 362 -1.12 -34.50 2.82
N THR A 363 -0.20 -33.57 2.66
CA THR A 363 1.23 -33.89 2.61
C THR A 363 2.01 -32.69 3.17
N ASP A 364 2.32 -32.78 4.45
CA ASP A 364 3.49 -32.20 5.13
C ASP A 364 3.79 -30.70 5.11
N LEU A 365 2.80 -29.82 4.89
CA LEU A 365 3.03 -28.37 4.93
C LEU A 365 2.36 -27.68 6.13
N GLY A 366 3.04 -26.65 6.62
CA GLY A 366 2.82 -25.94 7.89
C GLY A 366 1.48 -25.23 8.02
N ASP A 367 0.70 -25.14 6.95
CA ASP A 367 -0.68 -24.69 6.99
C ASP A 367 -1.66 -25.86 6.84
N GLY A 368 -2.63 -25.96 7.73
CA GLY A 368 -3.58 -27.08 7.69
C GLY A 368 -4.47 -26.99 6.47
N VAL A 369 -5.26 -28.04 6.25
CA VAL A 369 -6.39 -27.89 5.33
C VAL A 369 -7.22 -26.71 5.87
N VAL A 370 -7.49 -25.72 5.01
CA VAL A 370 -8.45 -24.63 5.20
C VAL A 370 -9.50 -24.76 4.09
N ALA A 371 -10.78 -24.60 4.40
CA ALA A 371 -11.81 -24.56 3.37
C ALA A 371 -11.63 -23.28 2.56
N ARG A 372 -11.49 -23.37 1.23
CA ARG A 372 -11.42 -22.19 0.34
C ARG A 372 -12.49 -21.14 0.64
N THR A 373 -13.69 -21.60 1.04
CA THR A 373 -14.85 -20.78 1.42
C THR A 373 -14.71 -20.01 2.74
N SER A 374 -13.65 -20.25 3.52
CA SER A 374 -13.45 -19.64 4.84
C SER A 374 -12.54 -18.42 4.84
N GLN A 375 -11.62 -18.28 3.87
CA GLN A 375 -10.66 -17.17 3.80
C GLN A 375 -10.83 -16.33 2.53
N ASP A 376 -11.11 -16.97 1.40
CA ASP A 376 -11.39 -16.27 0.14
C ASP A 376 -12.88 -15.95 0.06
N LEU A 377 -13.23 -14.70 0.35
CA LEU A 377 -14.61 -14.22 0.35
C LEU A 377 -15.24 -14.25 -1.04
N ARG A 378 -14.46 -14.40 -2.12
CA ARG A 378 -14.98 -14.56 -3.49
C ARG A 378 -15.59 -15.93 -3.74
N LEU A 379 -15.23 -16.93 -2.92
CA LEU A 379 -15.62 -18.33 -3.10
C LEU A 379 -16.80 -18.76 -2.20
N VAL A 380 -17.43 -17.82 -1.50
CA VAL A 380 -18.62 -18.08 -0.66
C VAL A 380 -19.90 -18.08 -1.50
N ASP A 381 -21.00 -18.63 -0.98
CA ASP A 381 -22.24 -18.77 -1.77
C ASP A 381 -22.87 -17.41 -2.14
N ASN A 382 -22.65 -16.40 -1.30
CA ASN A 382 -23.13 -15.03 -1.47
C ASN A 382 -21.98 -14.03 -1.21
N PRO A 383 -21.05 -13.84 -2.15
CA PRO A 383 -19.91 -12.95 -1.96
C PRO A 383 -20.39 -11.49 -1.84
N PRO A 384 -19.87 -10.69 -0.88
CA PRO A 384 -20.16 -9.26 -0.83
C PRO A 384 -19.64 -8.52 -2.06
N GLU A 385 -20.22 -7.35 -2.34
CA GLU A 385 -19.68 -6.42 -3.33
C GLU A 385 -18.38 -5.78 -2.78
N ASN A 386 -17.42 -5.43 -3.64
CA ASN A 386 -16.13 -4.78 -3.29
C ASN A 386 -15.17 -5.62 -2.41
N ILE A 387 -14.81 -6.82 -2.88
CA ILE A 387 -13.79 -7.68 -2.24
C ILE A 387 -12.44 -7.49 -2.94
N LYS A 388 -11.40 -7.15 -2.17
CA LYS A 388 -10.00 -7.20 -2.62
C LYS A 388 -9.31 -8.45 -2.10
N THR A 389 -8.43 -9.02 -2.92
CA THR A 389 -7.57 -10.13 -2.54
C THR A 389 -6.12 -9.71 -2.71
N ILE A 390 -5.33 -9.83 -1.65
CA ILE A 390 -3.87 -9.66 -1.70
C ILE A 390 -3.27 -11.06 -1.57
N LEU A 391 -2.49 -11.48 -2.55
CA LEU A 391 -1.82 -12.77 -2.52
C LEU A 391 -0.38 -12.59 -2.01
N THR A 392 0.05 -13.52 -1.16
CA THR A 392 1.37 -13.50 -0.52
C THR A 392 2.01 -14.88 -0.61
N ASP A 393 3.32 -14.97 -0.49
CA ASP A 393 4.09 -16.22 -0.44
C ASP A 393 4.49 -16.64 0.98
N HIS A 394 4.00 -15.92 1.99
CA HIS A 394 4.33 -16.10 3.40
C HIS A 394 3.40 -17.07 4.15
N LEU A 395 4.01 -17.97 4.93
CA LEU A 395 3.30 -18.92 5.80
C LEU A 395 2.60 -18.21 6.96
N HIS A 396 1.28 -18.25 7.00
CA HIS A 396 0.48 -17.62 8.05
C HIS A 396 0.30 -18.44 9.35
N SER A 397 1.20 -19.39 9.61
CA SER A 397 1.08 -20.32 10.75
C SER A 397 1.43 -19.72 12.12
N GLY A 398 1.85 -18.46 12.19
CA GLY A 398 2.13 -17.80 13.47
C GLY A 398 2.64 -16.37 13.38
N GLN A 399 2.29 -15.62 12.34
CA GLN A 399 2.91 -14.33 12.09
C GLN A 399 1.91 -13.32 11.57
N GLY A 400 1.56 -12.38 12.45
CA GLY A 400 0.68 -11.26 12.17
C GLY A 400 1.35 -10.11 11.41
N ASN A 401 2.58 -10.33 10.96
CA ASN A 401 3.61 -9.32 10.70
C ASN A 401 3.95 -9.19 9.21
N HIS A 402 3.07 -9.61 8.29
CA HIS A 402 3.30 -9.37 6.86
C HIS A 402 2.91 -7.95 6.49
N PHE A 403 3.76 -7.00 6.89
CA PHE A 403 3.42 -5.59 6.98
C PHE A 403 3.03 -4.97 5.65
N SER A 404 3.71 -5.31 4.55
CA SER A 404 3.41 -4.74 3.24
C SER A 404 2.00 -5.07 2.77
N ALA A 405 1.60 -6.35 2.90
CA ALA A 405 0.25 -6.79 2.60
C ALA A 405 -0.79 -6.23 3.60
N VAL A 406 -0.45 -6.18 4.89
CA VAL A 406 -1.30 -5.61 5.94
C VAL A 406 -1.58 -4.12 5.68
N MET A 407 -0.54 -3.33 5.40
CA MET A 407 -0.65 -1.89 5.12
C MET A 407 -1.43 -1.63 3.83
N CYS A 408 -1.15 -2.37 2.75
CA CYS A 408 -1.94 -2.31 1.53
C CYS A 408 -3.40 -2.75 1.71
N GLY A 409 -3.66 -3.65 2.66
CA GLY A 409 -5.01 -4.05 3.04
C GLY A 409 -5.74 -2.97 3.85
N MET A 410 -5.01 -2.25 4.71
CA MET A 410 -5.52 -1.10 5.47
C MET A 410 -5.91 0.04 4.55
N ASP A 411 -5.02 0.39 3.61
CA ASP A 411 -5.23 1.49 2.67
C ASP A 411 -4.91 1.07 1.24
N GLN A 412 -5.97 0.80 0.48
CA GLN A 412 -5.84 0.32 -0.90
C GLN A 412 -5.52 1.46 -1.86
N SER A 413 -5.96 2.68 -1.53
CA SER A 413 -5.79 3.86 -2.40
C SER A 413 -4.31 4.19 -2.58
N ARG A 414 -3.51 3.96 -1.54
CA ARG A 414 -2.07 4.21 -1.52
C ARG A 414 -1.24 2.92 -1.69
N CYS A 415 -1.82 1.88 -2.26
CA CYS A 415 -1.10 0.64 -2.56
C CYS A 415 -0.78 0.51 -4.05
N ALA A 416 0.47 0.21 -4.38
CA ALA A 416 0.87 -0.19 -5.73
C ALA A 416 1.36 -1.64 -5.73
N VAL A 417 0.80 -2.48 -6.60
CA VAL A 417 1.15 -3.90 -6.75
C VAL A 417 1.56 -4.16 -8.19
N PHE A 418 2.75 -4.67 -8.43
CA PHE A 418 3.24 -5.02 -9.76
C PHE A 418 3.40 -6.52 -9.84
N SER A 419 2.56 -7.18 -10.62
CA SER A 419 2.55 -8.64 -10.75
C SER A 419 2.88 -9.08 -12.17
N MET A 420 3.90 -9.92 -12.29
CA MET A 420 4.24 -10.60 -13.53
C MET A 420 3.75 -12.04 -13.48
N LYS A 421 2.84 -12.42 -14.37
CA LYS A 421 2.24 -13.76 -14.48
C LYS A 421 2.90 -14.58 -15.60
N TYR A 422 3.33 -15.80 -15.31
CA TYR A 422 3.96 -16.70 -16.29
C TYR A 422 3.74 -18.19 -15.96
N GLN A 423 4.12 -19.10 -16.88
CA GLN A 423 4.04 -20.55 -16.67
C GLN A 423 5.40 -21.22 -16.79
N GLY A 424 5.82 -21.97 -15.78
CA GLY A 424 7.05 -22.75 -15.80
C GLY A 424 8.22 -22.01 -15.16
N ASN A 425 9.33 -21.85 -15.89
CA ASN A 425 10.51 -21.14 -15.39
C ASN A 425 10.35 -19.62 -15.59
N ASP A 426 11.03 -18.81 -14.78
CA ASP A 426 11.00 -17.35 -14.88
C ASP A 426 11.44 -16.90 -16.28
N PRO A 427 10.59 -16.18 -17.02
CA PRO A 427 10.94 -15.70 -18.35
C PRO A 427 11.83 -14.46 -18.30
N VAL A 428 11.64 -13.62 -17.28
CA VAL A 428 12.34 -12.35 -17.06
C VAL A 428 12.52 -12.10 -15.57
N THR A 429 13.44 -11.21 -15.22
CA THR A 429 13.63 -10.68 -13.86
C THR A 429 12.91 -9.35 -13.73
N LEU A 430 12.22 -9.15 -12.60
CA LEU A 430 11.44 -7.95 -12.31
C LEU A 430 12.26 -6.91 -11.54
N GLN A 431 12.26 -5.67 -12.02
CA GLN A 431 12.73 -4.51 -11.26
C GLN A 431 11.70 -3.39 -11.33
N VAL A 432 11.21 -2.97 -10.17
CA VAL A 432 10.41 -1.77 -9.97
C VAL A 432 11.32 -0.67 -9.42
N THR A 433 11.20 0.54 -9.94
CA THR A 433 11.90 1.73 -9.46
C THR A 433 10.86 2.78 -9.09
N SER A 434 10.91 3.31 -7.86
CA SER A 434 10.05 4.39 -7.38
C SER A 434 10.34 5.70 -8.11
N PRO A 435 9.45 6.71 -8.01
CA PRO A 435 9.66 8.04 -8.57
C PRO A 435 10.96 8.70 -8.07
N THR A 436 11.28 8.48 -6.81
CA THR A 436 12.48 8.98 -6.11
C THR A 436 13.75 8.16 -6.41
N GLY A 437 13.64 7.07 -7.17
CA GLY A 437 14.76 6.33 -7.73
C GLY A 437 15.22 5.11 -6.92
N GLU A 438 14.60 4.80 -5.78
CA GLU A 438 14.77 3.55 -5.06
C GLU A 438 14.21 2.37 -5.84
N ARG A 439 14.76 1.19 -5.62
CA ARG A 439 14.49 0.02 -6.46
C ARG A 439 14.09 -1.18 -5.62
N VAL A 440 13.10 -1.90 -6.12
CA VAL A 440 12.85 -3.30 -5.76
C VAL A 440 13.22 -4.13 -6.97
N ARG A 441 14.14 -5.07 -6.83
CA ARG A 441 14.47 -5.98 -7.92
C ARG A 441 14.81 -7.37 -7.45
N GLU A 442 14.46 -8.30 -8.33
CA GLU A 442 14.99 -9.63 -8.38
C GLU A 442 16.36 -9.56 -9.10
N ALA A 443 17.47 -9.85 -8.41
CA ALA A 443 18.81 -9.78 -9.05
C ALA A 443 19.34 -11.17 -9.44
N GLY A 444 18.58 -11.93 -10.23
CA GLY A 444 19.01 -13.22 -10.75
C GLY A 444 19.57 -14.15 -9.65
N ALA A 445 20.49 -15.05 -10.00
CA ALA A 445 21.11 -16.01 -9.06
C ALA A 445 21.97 -15.38 -7.93
N SER A 446 21.79 -14.09 -7.65
CA SER A 446 22.60 -13.32 -6.73
C SER A 446 21.85 -12.16 -6.09
N SER A 447 20.99 -12.48 -5.11
CA SER A 447 20.33 -11.57 -4.16
C SER A 447 19.26 -10.59 -4.62
N GLU A 448 18.23 -10.42 -3.80
CA GLU A 448 17.23 -9.36 -3.94
C GLU A 448 17.80 -8.02 -3.46
N LEU A 449 17.36 -6.94 -4.12
CA LEU A 449 17.61 -5.58 -3.67
C LEU A 449 16.26 -4.90 -3.43
N ILE A 450 15.98 -4.58 -2.18
CA ILE A 450 14.79 -3.83 -1.75
C ILE A 450 15.28 -2.54 -1.13
N GLU A 451 15.07 -1.43 -1.84
CA GLU A 451 15.38 -0.07 -1.40
C GLU A 451 14.12 0.75 -1.13
N ILE A 452 12.97 0.38 -1.73
CA ILE A 452 11.70 1.08 -1.51
C ILE A 452 11.20 0.75 -0.08
N PRO A 453 10.89 1.76 0.75
CA PRO A 453 10.49 1.54 2.15
C PRO A 453 9.21 0.70 2.26
N GLY A 454 9.26 -0.38 3.04
CA GLY A 454 8.09 -1.23 3.28
C GLY A 454 7.65 -2.05 2.08
N ALA A 455 8.31 -1.94 0.93
CA ALA A 455 8.02 -2.77 -0.21
C ALA A 455 8.49 -4.21 0.02
N ASP A 456 7.80 -5.15 -0.61
CA ASP A 456 8.15 -6.56 -0.56
C ASP A 456 8.14 -7.13 -1.99
N LEU A 457 9.01 -8.10 -2.25
CA LEU A 457 9.07 -8.86 -3.49
C LEU A 457 8.73 -10.31 -3.15
N MET A 458 7.68 -10.82 -3.79
CA MET A 458 7.08 -12.11 -3.44
C MET A 458 6.97 -13.01 -4.67
N GLU A 459 7.22 -14.30 -4.49
CA GLU A 459 7.00 -15.34 -5.50
C GLU A 459 5.69 -16.08 -5.20
N VAL A 460 4.60 -15.65 -5.84
CA VAL A 460 3.25 -16.15 -5.57
C VAL A 460 2.83 -17.18 -6.60
N SER A 461 2.58 -18.41 -6.14
CA SER A 461 1.95 -19.46 -6.96
C SER A 461 0.41 -19.33 -7.00
N ASP A 462 -0.19 -19.22 -8.19
CA ASP A 462 -1.64 -19.06 -8.41
C ASP A 462 -2.39 -20.36 -8.84
N GLU A 463 -3.71 -20.27 -8.95
CA GLU A 463 -4.64 -21.32 -9.37
C GLU A 463 -4.53 -21.68 -10.86
N GLY A 464 -3.48 -22.43 -11.21
CA GLY A 464 -3.37 -22.96 -12.58
C GLY A 464 -1.99 -23.42 -13.04
N ALA A 465 -1.00 -23.46 -12.16
CA ALA A 465 0.44 -23.53 -12.49
C ALA A 465 0.98 -22.24 -13.12
N ILE A 466 0.31 -21.11 -12.83
CA ILE A 466 0.80 -19.77 -13.12
C ILE A 466 1.60 -19.33 -11.89
N GLU A 467 2.86 -18.98 -12.10
CA GLU A 467 3.73 -18.36 -11.10
C GLU A 467 3.67 -16.84 -11.27
N MET A 468 3.84 -16.10 -10.18
CA MET A 468 3.75 -14.65 -10.16
C MET A 468 4.84 -14.00 -9.33
N ASP A 469 5.71 -13.22 -9.98
CA ASP A 469 6.59 -12.31 -9.26
C ASP A 469 5.82 -11.03 -8.96
N THR A 470 5.67 -10.72 -7.68
CA THR A 470 4.86 -9.61 -7.21
C THR A 470 5.69 -8.66 -6.36
N VAL A 471 5.82 -7.41 -6.81
CA VAL A 471 6.30 -6.31 -5.97
C VAL A 471 5.09 -5.62 -5.38
N ILE A 472 4.99 -5.58 -4.06
CA ILE A 472 3.98 -4.80 -3.34
C ILE A 472 4.65 -3.59 -2.70
N VAL A 473 4.10 -2.40 -2.93
CA VAL A 473 4.56 -1.13 -2.37
C VAL A 473 3.41 -0.52 -1.57
N PRO A 474 3.41 -0.63 -0.23
CA PRO A 474 2.45 0.07 0.60
C PRO A 474 2.82 1.56 0.66
N PHE A 475 1.81 2.42 0.75
CA PHE A 475 1.99 3.89 0.73
C PHE A 475 2.89 4.35 -0.41
N ALA A 476 2.65 3.82 -1.60
CA ALA A 476 3.42 4.13 -2.79
C ALA A 476 3.43 5.65 -3.00
N ASP A 477 4.63 6.23 -3.07
CA ASP A 477 4.77 7.65 -3.36
C ASP A 477 4.16 7.95 -4.73
N PRO A 478 3.37 9.02 -4.85
CA PRO A 478 2.92 9.45 -6.16
C PRO A 478 4.06 9.67 -7.14
N GLY A 479 3.80 9.35 -8.39
CA GLY A 479 4.66 9.59 -9.53
C GLY A 479 4.95 8.35 -10.35
N VAL A 480 5.94 8.46 -11.24
CA VAL A 480 6.20 7.44 -12.25
C VAL A 480 7.08 6.32 -11.69
N PHE A 481 6.47 5.17 -11.45
CA PHE A 481 7.20 3.93 -11.25
C PHE A 481 7.69 3.41 -12.58
N THR A 482 8.96 3.00 -12.63
CA THR A 482 9.52 2.33 -13.80
C THR A 482 9.63 0.83 -13.53
N VAL A 483 9.01 0.02 -14.39
CA VAL A 483 9.09 -1.45 -14.35
C VAL A 483 10.00 -1.92 -15.47
N LEU A 484 11.23 -2.29 -15.12
CA LEU A 484 12.21 -2.85 -16.04
C LEU A 484 12.20 -4.38 -15.94
N LEU A 485 11.99 -5.03 -17.08
CA LEU A 485 12.08 -6.48 -17.21
C LEU A 485 13.33 -6.85 -18.01
N THR A 486 14.13 -7.80 -17.50
CA THR A 486 15.29 -8.30 -18.25
C THR A 486 15.24 -9.82 -18.43
N PRO A 487 15.61 -10.38 -19.60
CA PRO A 487 15.54 -11.83 -19.82
C PRO A 487 16.26 -12.61 -18.72
N ALA A 488 15.53 -13.53 -18.08
CA ALA A 488 16.07 -14.37 -17.02
C ALA A 488 17.11 -15.36 -17.59
N SER A 489 18.00 -15.84 -16.72
CA SER A 489 19.02 -16.80 -17.14
C SER A 489 18.38 -18.13 -17.54
N GLY A 490 18.49 -18.48 -18.82
CA GLY A 490 17.95 -19.72 -19.37
C GLY A 490 16.55 -19.59 -19.98
N SER A 491 15.97 -18.39 -20.02
CA SER A 491 14.71 -18.16 -20.74
C SER A 491 14.89 -18.23 -22.26
N SER A 492 13.82 -18.65 -22.94
CA SER A 492 13.71 -18.65 -24.39
C SER A 492 13.19 -17.30 -24.88
N PRO A 493 13.64 -16.82 -26.06
CA PRO A 493 13.06 -15.63 -26.70
C PRO A 493 11.54 -15.70 -26.94
N THR A 494 10.98 -16.91 -26.94
CA THR A 494 9.55 -17.20 -27.16
C THR A 494 8.77 -17.45 -25.87
N ASP A 495 9.40 -17.39 -24.71
CA ASP A 495 8.67 -17.52 -23.45
C ASP A 495 7.75 -16.32 -23.29
N ILE A 496 6.58 -16.57 -22.69
CA ILE A 496 5.47 -15.61 -22.64
C ILE A 496 5.19 -15.24 -21.18
N PHE A 497 4.92 -13.97 -20.93
CA PHE A 497 4.49 -13.44 -19.65
C PHE A 497 3.40 -12.37 -19.84
N THR A 498 2.67 -12.09 -18.76
CA THR A 498 1.74 -10.97 -18.66
C THR A 498 2.16 -10.08 -17.48
N LEU A 499 2.33 -8.78 -17.70
CA LEU A 499 2.66 -7.80 -16.67
C LEU A 499 1.42 -6.96 -16.35
N VAL A 500 1.09 -6.90 -15.06
CA VAL A 500 -0.05 -6.16 -14.53
C VAL A 500 0.45 -5.26 -13.41
N ALA A 501 -0.04 -4.03 -13.35
CA ALA A 501 0.09 -3.16 -12.19
C ALA A 501 -1.29 -2.85 -11.63
N GLU A 502 -1.46 -2.93 -10.32
CA GLU A 502 -2.65 -2.47 -9.61
C GLU A 502 -2.25 -1.25 -8.79
N VAL A 503 -2.89 -0.12 -9.04
CA VAL A 503 -2.63 1.14 -8.33
C VAL A 503 -3.96 1.70 -7.84
N GLY A 504 -4.06 2.00 -6.55
CA GLY A 504 -5.28 2.56 -5.98
C GLY A 504 -6.51 1.67 -6.15
N GLY A 505 -6.32 0.35 -6.29
CA GLY A 505 -7.39 -0.62 -6.56
C GLY A 505 -7.77 -0.77 -8.04
N VAL A 506 -7.11 -0.07 -8.95
CA VAL A 506 -7.33 -0.17 -10.41
C VAL A 506 -6.24 -1.03 -11.04
N GLU A 507 -6.66 -2.11 -11.70
CA GLU A 507 -5.76 -3.01 -12.42
C GLU A 507 -5.49 -2.48 -13.85
N VAL A 508 -4.21 -2.35 -14.20
CA VAL A 508 -3.70 -1.92 -15.51
C VAL A 508 -2.81 -3.02 -16.09
N VAL A 509 -3.20 -3.53 -17.26
CA VAL A 509 -2.38 -4.51 -18.00
C VAL A 509 -1.34 -3.77 -18.83
N LEU A 510 -0.07 -3.87 -18.43
CA LEU A 510 1.05 -3.21 -19.10
C LEU A 510 1.58 -4.04 -20.28
N ALA A 511 1.50 -5.36 -20.16
CA ALA A 511 1.84 -6.29 -21.22
C ALA A 511 0.96 -7.54 -21.12
N GLU A 512 0.30 -7.92 -22.22
CA GLU A 512 -0.52 -9.12 -22.30
C GLU A 512 0.17 -10.14 -23.22
N ASP A 513 0.42 -11.35 -22.72
CA ASP A 513 1.05 -12.46 -23.45
C ASP A 513 2.28 -12.04 -24.29
N MET A 514 3.14 -11.21 -23.71
CA MET A 514 4.34 -10.68 -24.38
C MET A 514 5.46 -11.71 -24.41
N MET A 515 6.17 -11.79 -25.54
CA MET A 515 7.37 -12.62 -25.67
C MET A 515 8.61 -11.90 -25.14
N VAL A 516 9.53 -12.65 -24.51
CA VAL A 516 10.81 -12.12 -23.99
C VAL A 516 11.62 -11.34 -25.05
N GLN A 517 11.56 -11.73 -26.32
CA GLN A 517 12.28 -11.03 -27.40
C GLN A 517 11.73 -9.63 -27.74
N ASP A 518 10.50 -9.33 -27.33
CA ASP A 518 9.77 -8.10 -27.67
C ASP A 518 9.83 -7.07 -26.52
N LEU A 519 10.67 -7.30 -25.51
CA LEU A 519 10.84 -6.41 -24.36
C LEU A 519 11.28 -4.99 -24.76
N PRO A 520 10.60 -3.94 -24.25
CA PRO A 520 11.03 -2.57 -24.46
C PRO A 520 12.34 -2.29 -23.71
N PRO A 521 13.38 -1.73 -24.37
CA PRO A 521 14.66 -1.43 -23.71
C PRO A 521 14.55 -0.44 -22.54
N ALA A 522 13.53 0.42 -22.54
CA ALA A 522 13.26 1.40 -21.50
C ALA A 522 12.38 0.86 -20.37
N GLY A 523 11.86 -0.36 -20.48
CA GLY A 523 10.85 -0.90 -19.57
C GLY A 523 9.45 -0.31 -19.81
N PHE A 524 8.59 -0.48 -18.81
CA PHE A 524 7.24 0.08 -18.72
C PHE A 524 7.22 1.17 -17.66
N THR A 525 6.28 2.09 -17.78
CA THR A 525 6.03 3.12 -16.77
C THR A 525 4.62 2.97 -16.24
N VAL A 526 4.47 3.16 -14.93
CA VAL A 526 3.19 3.16 -14.23
C VAL A 526 3.14 4.43 -13.43
N LEU A 527 2.16 5.27 -13.73
CA LEU A 527 1.90 6.44 -12.92
C LEU A 527 1.10 5.99 -11.70
N VAL A 528 1.69 6.11 -10.53
CA VAL A 528 0.90 6.23 -9.31
C VAL A 528 0.44 7.67 -9.29
N PRO A 529 -0.84 7.97 -9.52
CA PRO A 529 -1.27 9.34 -9.62
C PRO A 529 -0.92 10.06 -8.32
N TYR A 530 -0.53 11.32 -8.41
CA TYR A 530 -0.87 12.22 -7.32
C TYR A 530 -2.39 12.18 -7.28
N PRO A 531 -3.03 11.65 -6.22
CA PRO A 531 -4.41 11.99 -6.01
C PRO A 531 -4.36 13.49 -5.76
N LEU A 532 -4.55 14.29 -6.81
CA LEU A 532 -4.68 15.72 -6.70
C LEU A 532 -6.08 15.95 -6.13
N GLY A 533 -6.22 15.61 -4.86
CA GLY A 533 -7.19 16.24 -4.01
C GLY A 533 -6.87 17.73 -4.10
N HIS A 534 -7.62 18.47 -4.92
CA HIS A 534 -7.61 19.91 -4.84
C HIS A 534 -7.81 20.28 -3.37
N SER A 535 -6.81 20.91 -2.78
CA SER A 535 -6.84 21.35 -1.39
C SER A 535 -7.00 20.21 -0.35
N ASP A 536 -6.42 19.01 -0.52
CA ASP A 536 -6.37 17.95 0.52
C ASP A 536 -5.62 18.44 1.78
N PHE A 537 -6.32 18.85 2.85
CA PHE A 537 -5.69 19.44 4.04
C PHE A 537 -5.24 18.39 5.07
N ASP A 538 -5.75 17.17 5.03
CA ASP A 538 -5.48 16.14 6.05
C ASP A 538 -4.63 14.96 5.55
N GLY A 539 -4.34 14.90 4.26
CA GLY A 539 -3.48 13.91 3.62
C GLY A 539 -4.19 12.59 3.31
N ASP A 540 -5.53 12.59 3.32
CA ASP A 540 -6.34 11.40 3.08
C ASP A 540 -6.54 11.09 1.59
N THR A 541 -5.95 11.90 0.70
CA THR A 541 -6.00 11.81 -0.77
C THR A 541 -7.32 12.23 -1.41
N GLN A 542 -8.29 12.67 -0.61
CA GLN A 542 -9.52 13.29 -1.09
C GLN A 542 -9.43 14.81 -1.05
N SER A 543 -10.20 15.45 -1.92
CA SER A 543 -10.32 16.90 -1.98
C SER A 543 -11.13 17.43 -0.81
N ASP A 544 -10.54 18.37 -0.08
CA ASP A 544 -11.27 19.17 0.90
C ASP A 544 -11.70 20.52 0.33
N VAL A 545 -12.37 21.32 1.16
CA VAL A 545 -12.89 22.62 0.74
C VAL A 545 -12.31 23.75 1.58
N LEU A 546 -11.75 24.75 0.90
CA LEU A 546 -11.40 26.03 1.50
C LEU A 546 -12.56 27.03 1.39
N ALA A 547 -13.21 27.28 2.52
CA ALA A 547 -14.25 28.31 2.64
C ALA A 547 -13.64 29.65 3.10
N VAL A 548 -13.94 30.72 2.35
CA VAL A 548 -13.43 32.07 2.58
C VAL A 548 -14.58 33.01 2.92
N HIS A 549 -14.51 33.68 4.06
CA HIS A 549 -15.48 34.71 4.43
C HIS A 549 -15.03 36.10 3.99
N SER A 550 -15.97 37.01 3.77
CA SER A 550 -15.75 38.42 3.42
C SER A 550 -15.06 39.24 4.51
N SER A 551 -15.08 38.75 5.76
CA SER A 551 -14.24 39.28 6.85
C SER A 551 -12.80 38.81 6.77
N GLY A 552 -12.48 37.91 5.84
CA GLY A 552 -11.18 37.31 5.69
C GLY A 552 -10.94 36.00 6.45
N LEU A 553 -11.96 35.51 7.17
CA LEU A 553 -11.86 34.25 7.90
C LEU A 553 -11.73 33.08 6.91
N LEU A 554 -10.71 32.23 7.10
CA LEU A 554 -10.48 31.03 6.30
C LEU A 554 -10.80 29.80 7.12
N ILE A 555 -11.53 28.86 6.51
CA ILE A 555 -11.93 27.60 7.11
C ILE A 555 -11.59 26.46 6.13
N SER A 556 -10.84 25.46 6.58
CA SER A 556 -10.78 24.17 5.90
C SER A 556 -12.00 23.35 6.30
N VAL A 557 -12.60 22.68 5.34
CA VAL A 557 -13.73 21.79 5.54
C VAL A 557 -13.29 20.44 5.03
N LEU A 558 -13.05 19.52 5.96
CA LEU A 558 -12.60 18.17 5.63
C LEU A 558 -13.77 17.39 5.05
N VAL A 559 -13.57 16.80 3.88
CA VAL A 559 -14.57 16.05 3.13
C VAL A 559 -14.02 14.67 2.82
N LYS A 560 -14.69 13.65 3.35
CA LYS A 560 -14.36 12.26 3.09
C LYS A 560 -15.58 11.52 2.57
N ASP A 561 -15.42 10.83 1.46
CA ASP A 561 -16.44 10.02 0.80
C ASP A 561 -17.70 10.86 0.50
N SER A 562 -17.48 12.09 0.02
CA SER A 562 -18.49 13.12 -0.25
C SER A 562 -19.25 13.63 0.97
N VAL A 563 -18.82 13.27 2.17
CA VAL A 563 -19.46 13.65 3.43
C VAL A 563 -18.56 14.59 4.21
N PHE A 564 -19.16 15.66 4.70
CA PHE A 564 -18.52 16.55 5.67
C PHE A 564 -18.07 15.78 6.91
N GLN A 565 -16.78 15.90 7.23
CA GLN A 565 -16.20 15.33 8.44
C GLN A 565 -16.17 16.39 9.54
N GLU A 566 -15.35 17.42 9.33
CA GLU A 566 -15.19 18.52 10.27
C GLU A 566 -14.76 19.80 9.56
N PHE A 567 -14.65 20.90 10.31
CA PHE A 567 -14.03 22.10 9.80
C PHE A 567 -13.02 22.68 10.80
N GLY A 568 -11.92 23.21 10.26
CA GLY A 568 -10.84 23.83 10.98
C GLY A 568 -10.76 25.33 10.71
N PHE A 569 -10.51 26.13 11.75
CA PHE A 569 -10.18 27.54 11.55
C PHE A 569 -8.69 27.68 11.28
N LEU A 570 -8.33 27.99 10.03
CA LEU A 570 -6.94 28.06 9.59
C LEU A 570 -6.29 29.37 10.06
N THR A 571 -6.65 30.47 9.40
CA THR A 571 -6.08 31.80 9.61
C THR A 571 -7.05 32.87 9.12
N GLN A 572 -6.64 34.13 9.16
CA GLN A 572 -7.36 35.25 8.59
C GLN A 572 -6.52 35.86 7.46
N ALA A 573 -6.94 35.69 6.21
CA ALA A 573 -6.58 36.67 5.19
C ALA A 573 -7.22 37.97 5.66
N ASP A 574 -6.55 39.11 5.78
CA ASP A 574 -7.21 40.39 6.12
C ASP A 574 -7.50 41.18 4.82
N PRO A 575 -8.71 41.05 4.22
CA PRO A 575 -9.09 41.81 3.03
C PRO A 575 -8.96 43.33 3.22
N VAL A 576 -9.14 43.83 4.45
CA VAL A 576 -9.00 45.27 4.74
C VAL A 576 -7.54 45.71 4.65
N ALA A 577 -6.61 44.80 4.96
CA ALA A 577 -5.18 44.98 4.74
C ALA A 577 -4.70 44.52 3.34
N GLY A 578 -5.63 44.14 2.45
CA GLY A 578 -5.36 43.80 1.06
C GLY A 578 -5.05 42.32 0.80
N TRP A 579 -5.14 41.43 1.79
CA TRP A 579 -4.84 40.01 1.64
C TRP A 579 -6.02 39.20 1.08
N THR A 580 -5.73 38.31 0.14
CA THR A 580 -6.67 37.38 -0.49
C THR A 580 -6.03 36.00 -0.66
N VAL A 581 -6.83 34.94 -0.65
CA VAL A 581 -6.36 33.60 -1.05
C VAL A 581 -6.13 33.60 -2.56
N ASN A 582 -4.97 33.11 -2.99
CA ASN A 582 -4.61 32.99 -4.39
C ASN A 582 -4.67 31.52 -4.87
N ALA A 583 -4.03 30.61 -4.13
CA ALA A 583 -4.01 29.18 -4.45
C ALA A 583 -3.86 28.32 -3.18
N THR A 584 -4.02 27.01 -3.35
CA THR A 584 -3.65 25.97 -2.37
C THR A 584 -2.72 24.98 -3.05
N GLY A 585 -1.75 24.42 -2.34
CA GLY A 585 -0.84 23.39 -2.84
C GLY A 585 0.10 22.93 -1.74
N ASP A 586 0.76 21.79 -1.91
CA ASP A 586 1.74 21.24 -0.96
C ASP A 586 3.09 21.96 -1.08
N PHE A 587 3.25 23.08 -0.37
CA PHE A 587 4.44 23.93 -0.52
C PHE A 587 5.65 23.41 0.27
N ASN A 588 5.48 22.38 1.12
CA ASN A 588 6.53 21.84 1.97
C ASN A 588 6.81 20.33 1.77
N GLY A 589 6.12 19.68 0.85
CA GLY A 589 6.28 18.27 0.49
C GLY A 589 5.70 17.30 1.52
N ASP A 590 4.79 17.75 2.39
CA ASP A 590 4.19 16.91 3.45
C ASP A 590 2.90 16.19 3.02
N LYS A 591 2.53 16.34 1.74
CA LYS A 591 1.34 15.77 1.08
C LYS A 591 0.02 16.36 1.58
N LYS A 592 0.07 17.47 2.31
CA LYS A 592 -1.11 18.24 2.72
C LYS A 592 -1.10 19.61 2.06
N ALA A 593 -2.28 20.16 1.83
CA ALA A 593 -2.46 21.42 1.16
C ALA A 593 -2.16 22.58 2.10
N ASP A 594 -1.28 23.46 1.63
CA ASP A 594 -0.99 24.75 2.25
C ASP A 594 -1.72 25.88 1.52
N LEU A 595 -1.55 27.13 2.01
CA LEU A 595 -2.15 28.31 1.38
C LEU A 595 -1.11 29.24 0.77
N LEU A 596 -1.40 29.74 -0.43
CA LEU A 596 -0.73 30.90 -1.02
C LEU A 596 -1.64 32.13 -0.88
N LEU A 597 -1.25 33.08 -0.02
CA LEU A 597 -1.94 34.35 0.15
C LEU A 597 -1.26 35.46 -0.63
N TYR A 598 -2.04 36.36 -1.23
CA TYR A 598 -1.57 37.51 -1.99
C TYR A 598 -2.04 38.81 -1.36
N ASN A 599 -1.16 39.80 -1.25
CA ASN A 599 -1.52 41.16 -0.90
C ASN A 599 -1.67 42.03 -2.15
N THR A 600 -2.91 42.35 -2.49
CA THR A 600 -3.31 43.21 -3.61
C THR A 600 -2.78 44.65 -3.53
N THR A 601 -2.32 45.10 -2.35
CA THR A 601 -1.80 46.46 -2.13
C THR A 601 -0.27 46.51 -2.17
N THR A 602 0.42 45.55 -1.55
CA THR A 602 1.88 45.52 -1.45
C THR A 602 2.55 44.69 -2.52
N GLY A 603 1.83 43.74 -3.12
CA GLY A 603 2.40 42.77 -4.05
C GLY A 603 3.02 41.54 -3.39
N GLU A 604 2.97 41.44 -2.06
CA GLU A 604 3.57 40.35 -1.30
C GLU A 604 2.78 39.04 -1.47
N TYR A 605 3.50 37.93 -1.61
CA TYR A 605 2.96 36.58 -1.55
C TYR A 605 3.46 35.87 -0.31
N ARG A 606 2.58 35.11 0.35
CA ARG A 606 2.89 34.34 1.56
C ARG A 606 2.48 32.90 1.39
N THR A 607 3.34 32.00 1.85
CA THR A 607 2.98 30.62 2.14
C THR A 607 2.52 30.54 3.59
N VAL A 608 1.39 29.87 3.81
CA VAL A 608 0.92 29.49 5.14
C VAL A 608 0.95 27.98 5.18
N LEU A 609 1.96 27.44 5.87
CA LEU A 609 2.13 25.99 6.00
C LEU A 609 1.16 25.43 7.04
N LEU A 610 0.52 24.32 6.74
CA LEU A 610 -0.57 23.72 7.50
C LEU A 610 -0.28 22.27 7.89
N ASP A 611 -0.92 21.82 8.96
CA ASP A 611 -1.12 20.39 9.28
C ASP A 611 -2.58 20.24 9.70
N GLY A 612 -3.43 19.87 8.74
CA GLY A 612 -4.87 20.00 8.85
C GLY A 612 -5.29 21.45 9.12
N ALA A 613 -5.97 21.66 10.24
CA ALA A 613 -6.39 22.99 10.67
C ALA A 613 -5.27 23.86 11.29
N THR A 614 -4.09 23.29 11.55
CA THR A 614 -3.05 23.91 12.36
C THR A 614 -2.08 24.70 11.50
N VAL A 615 -1.89 25.99 11.80
CA VAL A 615 -0.86 26.80 11.12
C VAL A 615 0.52 26.49 11.70
N LEU A 616 1.40 25.92 10.88
CA LEU A 616 2.79 25.65 11.19
C LEU A 616 3.67 26.89 10.98
N SER A 617 3.45 27.61 9.88
CA SER A 617 4.16 28.85 9.57
C SER A 617 3.35 29.80 8.69
N ASP A 618 3.69 31.09 8.69
CA ASP A 618 3.12 32.14 7.82
C ASP A 618 4.27 33.07 7.42
N THR A 619 4.75 32.94 6.18
CA THR A 619 5.99 33.57 5.73
C THR A 619 5.80 34.26 4.39
N VAL A 620 6.28 35.51 4.26
CA VAL A 620 6.39 36.18 2.95
C VAL A 620 7.49 35.51 2.14
N VAL A 621 7.13 34.95 0.98
CA VAL A 621 8.04 34.21 0.11
C VAL A 621 8.60 35.07 -1.02
N PHE A 622 7.77 35.87 -1.68
CA PHE A 622 8.22 36.78 -2.73
C PHE A 622 7.30 38.00 -2.85
N THR A 623 7.70 38.97 -3.68
CA THR A 623 6.93 40.20 -3.90
C THR A 623 6.94 40.55 -5.37
N ILE A 624 5.76 40.70 -5.96
CA ILE A 624 5.57 41.16 -7.33
C ILE A 624 4.88 42.51 -7.27
N ASP A 625 5.52 43.55 -7.79
CA ASP A 625 4.89 44.88 -7.87
C ASP A 625 3.56 44.75 -8.64
N PRO A 626 2.40 45.04 -8.02
CA PRO A 626 1.10 44.90 -8.65
C PRO A 626 0.96 45.71 -9.95
N VAL A 627 1.76 46.76 -10.12
CA VAL A 627 1.76 47.61 -11.32
C VAL A 627 2.31 46.86 -12.55
N ILE A 628 3.14 45.84 -12.35
CA ILE A 628 3.69 45.02 -13.44
C ILE A 628 2.58 44.14 -14.04
N GLY A 629 1.56 43.75 -13.26
CA GLY A 629 0.44 42.93 -13.73
C GLY A 629 0.79 41.46 -13.96
N VAL A 630 1.90 40.99 -13.39
CA VAL A 630 2.22 39.56 -13.30
C VAL A 630 1.41 38.97 -12.14
N GLU A 631 0.77 37.82 -12.37
CA GLU A 631 -0.04 37.10 -11.40
C GLU A 631 0.36 35.62 -11.36
N PRO A 632 0.39 34.95 -10.19
CA PRO A 632 0.38 33.50 -10.13
C PRO A 632 -0.85 32.96 -10.82
N ARG A 633 -0.64 31.93 -11.63
CA ARG A 633 -1.66 31.34 -12.47
C ARG A 633 -2.00 29.90 -12.09
N GLY A 634 -1.08 29.23 -11.39
CA GLY A 634 -1.21 27.85 -10.93
C GLY A 634 -0.06 27.47 -10.00
N VAL A 635 -0.16 26.28 -9.41
CA VAL A 635 0.85 25.61 -8.60
C VAL A 635 0.93 24.14 -8.98
N GLY A 636 2.13 23.59 -8.96
CA GLY A 636 2.32 22.17 -9.24
C GLY A 636 3.79 21.79 -9.17
N ASP A 637 4.07 20.50 -9.15
CA ASP A 637 5.43 19.97 -9.25
C ASP A 637 5.86 20.07 -10.72
N PHE A 638 6.60 21.12 -11.10
CA PHE A 638 6.98 21.38 -12.50
C PHE A 638 8.30 20.71 -12.88
N ASP A 639 9.14 20.32 -11.92
CA ASP A 639 10.43 19.69 -12.17
C ASP A 639 10.55 18.22 -11.73
N GLY A 640 9.53 17.71 -11.03
CA GLY A 640 9.35 16.32 -10.65
C GLY A 640 10.04 15.95 -9.33
N ASP A 641 10.34 16.93 -8.47
CA ASP A 641 11.07 16.71 -7.21
C ASP A 641 10.18 16.45 -5.98
N GLY A 642 8.86 16.58 -6.15
CA GLY A 642 7.85 16.34 -5.12
C GLY A 642 7.51 17.57 -4.26
N GLU A 643 8.16 18.71 -4.45
CA GLU A 643 7.70 20.01 -3.94
C GLU A 643 6.92 20.75 -5.04
N VAL A 644 6.00 21.66 -4.69
CA VAL A 644 5.26 22.43 -5.71
C VAL A 644 5.88 23.82 -5.96
N GLU A 645 6.07 24.14 -7.24
CA GLU A 645 6.40 25.49 -7.71
C GLU A 645 5.13 26.32 -7.94
N ILE A 646 5.34 27.63 -8.09
CA ILE A 646 4.30 28.56 -8.52
C ILE A 646 4.61 29.07 -9.93
N ILE A 647 3.71 28.86 -10.88
CA ILE A 647 3.79 29.48 -12.21
C ILE A 647 3.20 30.89 -12.17
N VAL A 648 3.99 31.89 -12.55
CA VAL A 648 3.53 33.27 -12.72
C VAL A 648 3.33 33.59 -14.20
N TYR A 649 2.33 34.39 -14.52
CA TYR A 649 1.92 34.76 -15.87
C TYR A 649 1.71 36.28 -15.98
N HIS A 650 2.15 36.85 -17.10
CA HIS A 650 1.84 38.24 -17.47
C HIS A 650 0.97 38.26 -18.72
N PRO A 651 -0.37 38.35 -18.58
CA PRO A 651 -1.29 38.26 -19.71
C PRO A 651 -1.00 39.21 -20.89
N PRO A 652 -0.58 40.47 -20.68
CA PRO A 652 -0.30 41.38 -21.80
C PRO A 652 0.90 41.00 -22.67
N SER A 653 1.93 40.33 -22.11
CA SER A 653 3.12 39.94 -22.89
C SER A 653 3.23 38.45 -23.15
N GLY A 654 2.42 37.63 -22.47
CA GLY A 654 2.52 36.18 -22.52
C GLY A 654 3.66 35.58 -21.70
N PHE A 655 4.40 36.40 -20.94
CA PHE A 655 5.54 35.93 -20.16
C PHE A 655 5.08 34.94 -19.08
N THR A 656 5.83 33.87 -18.90
CA THR A 656 5.66 32.92 -17.79
C THR A 656 6.99 32.68 -17.07
N GLY A 657 6.94 32.40 -15.78
CA GLY A 657 8.11 32.01 -14.99
C GLY A 657 7.73 31.15 -13.79
N LEU A 658 8.67 30.34 -13.32
CA LEU A 658 8.51 29.48 -12.15
C LEU A 658 9.19 30.10 -10.94
N VAL A 659 8.45 30.12 -9.83
CA VAL A 659 8.99 30.41 -8.51
C VAL A 659 9.17 29.10 -7.78
N TYR A 660 10.43 28.77 -7.51
CA TYR A 660 10.80 27.57 -6.76
C TYR A 660 10.71 27.84 -5.26
N LEU A 661 10.16 26.87 -4.56
CA LEU A 661 10.06 26.85 -3.10
C LEU A 661 10.86 25.66 -2.58
N THR A 662 11.35 25.73 -1.35
CA THR A 662 11.91 24.59 -0.63
C THR A 662 11.47 24.64 0.82
N GLY A 663 10.74 23.62 1.27
CA GLY A 663 10.08 23.62 2.58
C GLY A 663 9.20 24.86 2.81
N GLY A 664 8.49 25.31 1.79
CA GLY A 664 7.59 26.48 1.84
C GLY A 664 8.27 27.83 1.73
N ILE A 665 9.57 27.90 1.43
CA ILE A 665 10.34 29.15 1.38
C ILE A 665 10.90 29.37 -0.03
N PHE A 666 10.88 30.62 -0.51
CA PHE A 666 11.50 30.99 -1.78
C PHE A 666 12.96 30.52 -1.89
N SER A 667 13.23 29.72 -2.92
CA SER A 667 14.56 29.23 -3.25
C SER A 667 15.13 29.98 -4.47
N SER A 668 14.39 29.99 -5.58
CA SER A 668 14.84 30.61 -6.83
C SER A 668 13.69 31.03 -7.75
N PHE A 669 14.03 31.70 -8.86
CA PHE A 669 13.08 32.10 -9.90
C PHE A 669 13.70 31.90 -11.27
N GLU A 670 12.94 31.30 -12.18
CA GLU A 670 13.37 31.04 -13.56
C GLU A 670 12.30 31.46 -14.57
N GLU A 671 12.74 32.00 -15.71
CA GLU A 671 11.83 32.26 -16.84
C GLU A 671 11.53 30.92 -17.54
N ALA A 672 10.24 30.65 -17.76
CA ALA A 672 9.80 29.39 -18.35
C ALA A 672 9.61 29.51 -19.87
N THR A 673 8.51 30.12 -20.30
CA THR A 673 8.19 30.31 -21.72
C THR A 673 7.41 31.60 -21.98
N VAL A 674 7.14 31.90 -23.26
CA VAL A 674 6.32 33.04 -23.68
C VAL A 674 5.15 32.57 -24.54
N ILE A 675 3.94 32.77 -24.05
CA ILE A 675 2.69 32.48 -24.77
C ILE A 675 2.47 33.51 -25.88
N ASP A 676 2.08 33.06 -27.08
CA ASP A 676 1.81 33.95 -28.24
C ASP A 676 0.46 34.66 -28.12
N VAL A 677 0.44 35.70 -27.28
CA VAL A 677 -0.74 36.56 -27.08
C VAL A 677 -1.15 37.30 -28.36
N ALA A 678 -0.19 37.61 -29.25
CA ALA A 678 -0.50 38.23 -30.55
C ALA A 678 -1.25 37.26 -31.48
N GLY A 679 -1.02 35.96 -31.31
CA GLY A 679 -1.80 34.86 -31.90
C GLY A 679 -3.14 34.59 -31.23
N ASN A 680 -3.51 35.33 -30.17
CA ASN A 680 -4.70 35.16 -29.33
C ASN A 680 -4.67 33.96 -28.38
N TRP A 681 -3.47 33.45 -28.06
CA TRP A 681 -3.29 32.39 -27.06
C TRP A 681 -3.21 32.96 -25.64
N THR A 682 -3.72 32.20 -24.67
CA THR A 682 -3.63 32.51 -23.24
C THR A 682 -3.43 31.24 -22.41
N LEU A 683 -2.87 31.38 -21.21
CA LEU A 683 -2.69 30.30 -20.25
C LEU A 683 -3.99 30.07 -19.47
N GLU A 684 -4.58 28.89 -19.60
CA GLU A 684 -5.87 28.55 -19.01
C GLU A 684 -5.74 27.81 -17.68
N ASN A 685 -4.96 26.72 -17.65
CA ASN A 685 -4.74 25.87 -16.48
C ASN A 685 -3.39 25.14 -16.54
N THR A 686 -3.13 24.31 -15.55
CA THR A 686 -2.00 23.37 -15.53
C THR A 686 -2.50 21.93 -15.36
N GLY A 687 -1.60 20.95 -15.47
CA GLY A 687 -1.85 19.57 -15.06
C GLY A 687 -0.85 18.58 -15.64
N HIS A 688 -0.83 17.35 -15.10
CA HIS A 688 0.00 16.24 -15.58
C HIS A 688 -0.60 15.62 -16.85
N PHE A 689 -0.32 16.21 -18.02
CA PHE A 689 -0.89 15.71 -19.27
C PHE A 689 -0.13 14.50 -19.81
N ASN A 690 1.19 14.46 -19.71
CA ASN A 690 2.04 13.45 -20.38
C ASN A 690 2.61 12.34 -19.47
N SER A 691 2.20 12.29 -18.20
CA SER A 691 2.61 11.26 -17.21
C SER A 691 4.12 11.18 -16.95
N ASP A 692 4.87 12.28 -17.07
CA ASP A 692 6.30 12.34 -16.73
C ASP A 692 6.56 12.83 -15.28
N ASN A 693 5.50 12.87 -14.48
CA ASN A 693 5.44 13.42 -13.12
C ASN A 693 5.59 14.94 -13.01
N LYS A 694 5.53 15.66 -14.13
CA LYS A 694 5.68 17.12 -14.15
C LYS A 694 4.40 17.78 -14.55
N THR A 695 4.21 18.98 -14.04
CA THR A 695 3.03 19.80 -14.29
C THR A 695 3.22 20.54 -15.61
N ASP A 696 2.33 20.31 -16.58
CA ASP A 696 2.35 20.97 -17.89
C ASP A 696 1.40 22.17 -17.93
N LEU A 697 1.48 22.98 -18.98
CA LEU A 697 0.61 24.14 -19.19
C LEU A 697 -0.46 23.86 -20.24
N LEU A 698 -1.73 24.13 -19.92
CA LEU A 698 -2.83 24.15 -20.88
C LEU A 698 -3.08 25.57 -21.39
N ILE A 699 -2.94 25.77 -22.70
CA ILE A 699 -3.16 27.05 -23.37
C ILE A 699 -4.32 26.96 -24.36
N THR A 700 -5.07 28.06 -24.50
CA THR A 700 -6.20 28.12 -25.44
C THR A 700 -6.14 29.37 -26.32
N ASN A 701 -6.47 29.19 -27.59
CA ASN A 701 -6.68 30.28 -28.52
C ASN A 701 -8.09 30.83 -28.35
N THR A 702 -8.20 32.05 -27.82
CA THR A 702 -9.48 32.70 -27.49
C THR A 702 -10.36 33.01 -28.71
N VAL A 703 -9.83 32.92 -29.93
CA VAL A 703 -10.57 33.17 -31.18
C VAL A 703 -10.98 31.87 -31.87
N THR A 704 -10.06 30.92 -32.03
CA THR A 704 -10.34 29.65 -32.73
C THR A 704 -10.90 28.58 -31.80
N GLY A 705 -10.67 28.70 -30.49
CA GLY A 705 -11.01 27.68 -29.49
C GLY A 705 -10.11 26.45 -29.55
N GLU A 706 -9.00 26.54 -30.28
CA GLU A 706 -7.94 25.53 -30.27
C GLU A 706 -7.26 25.52 -28.90
N SER A 707 -7.09 24.35 -28.31
CA SER A 707 -6.34 24.18 -27.06
C SER A 707 -5.13 23.30 -27.30
N ALA A 708 -4.04 23.62 -26.62
CA ALA A 708 -2.76 22.96 -26.76
C ALA A 708 -2.07 22.85 -25.41
N VAL A 709 -1.19 21.86 -25.27
CA VAL A 709 -0.37 21.66 -24.08
C VAL A 709 1.06 22.09 -24.38
N ILE A 710 1.68 22.76 -23.43
CA ILE A 710 3.14 22.98 -23.39
C ILE A 710 3.67 22.08 -22.29
N GLU A 711 4.47 21.09 -22.69
CA GLU A 711 5.11 20.14 -21.78
C GLU A 711 6.25 20.82 -21.03
N MET A 712 6.37 20.60 -19.74
CA MET A 712 7.34 21.28 -18.86
C MET A 712 8.36 20.32 -18.24
N ASP A 713 9.61 20.77 -18.14
CA ASP A 713 10.69 20.12 -17.38
C ASP A 713 11.41 21.20 -16.58
N GLY A 714 10.87 21.50 -15.40
CA GLY A 714 11.14 22.73 -14.68
C GLY A 714 10.84 23.94 -15.57
N SER A 715 11.78 24.87 -15.66
CA SER A 715 11.65 26.05 -16.54
C SER A 715 11.81 25.74 -18.04
N THR A 716 12.13 24.50 -18.42
CA THR A 716 12.27 24.11 -19.83
C THR A 716 10.92 23.72 -20.41
N ALA A 717 10.51 24.38 -21.51
CA ALA A 717 9.23 24.14 -22.16
C ALA A 717 9.38 23.48 -23.55
N THR A 718 8.52 22.50 -23.85
CA THR A 718 8.40 21.84 -25.17
C THR A 718 6.97 21.96 -25.70
N GLY A 719 6.82 22.16 -27.01
CA GLY A 719 5.51 22.40 -27.66
C GLY A 719 5.33 23.85 -28.13
N PRO A 720 4.10 24.36 -28.27
CA PRO A 720 2.82 23.72 -27.89
C PRO A 720 2.37 22.61 -28.85
N THR A 721 1.71 21.60 -28.30
CA THR A 721 1.08 20.49 -29.03
C THR A 721 -0.44 20.63 -28.97
N SER A 722 -1.09 20.81 -30.12
CA SER A 722 -2.55 20.94 -30.19
C SER A 722 -3.23 19.64 -29.77
N ILE A 723 -4.16 19.73 -28.81
CA ILE A 723 -4.86 18.57 -28.24
C ILE A 723 -6.32 18.47 -28.70
N PHE A 724 -7.03 19.60 -28.80
CA PHE A 724 -8.41 19.65 -29.32
C PHE A 724 -8.79 21.04 -29.82
N THR A 725 -9.97 21.18 -30.42
CA THR A 725 -10.53 22.48 -30.82
C THR A 725 -12.02 22.54 -30.59
N PHE A 726 -12.46 23.43 -29.69
CA PHE A 726 -13.87 23.79 -29.51
C PHE A 726 -14.07 25.26 -29.83
N ALA A 727 -14.54 25.55 -31.05
CA ALA A 727 -14.75 26.94 -31.47
C ALA A 727 -15.67 27.68 -30.48
N PRO A 728 -15.35 28.91 -30.03
CA PRO A 728 -16.14 29.63 -29.02
C PRO A 728 -17.62 29.82 -29.40
N ALA A 729 -17.92 29.81 -30.71
CA ALA A 729 -19.27 29.84 -31.25
C ALA A 729 -20.14 28.62 -30.87
N THR A 730 -19.54 27.53 -30.40
CA THR A 730 -20.24 26.35 -29.89
C THR A 730 -20.78 26.53 -28.48
N GLY A 731 -20.41 27.62 -27.79
CA GLY A 731 -20.87 27.93 -26.44
C GLY A 731 -20.10 27.24 -25.31
N TRP A 732 -19.07 26.45 -25.63
CA TRP A 732 -18.18 25.77 -24.67
C TRP A 732 -16.92 26.59 -24.39
N SER A 733 -16.42 26.51 -23.15
CA SER A 733 -15.13 27.06 -22.74
C SER A 733 -14.44 26.13 -21.74
N VAL A 734 -13.12 26.04 -21.79
CA VAL A 734 -12.31 25.37 -20.75
C VAL A 734 -12.60 26.00 -19.40
N LYS A 735 -12.79 25.17 -18.38
CA LYS A 735 -13.17 25.60 -17.04
C LYS A 735 -12.20 25.11 -15.99
N ASP A 736 -11.77 23.85 -16.09
CA ASP A 736 -10.81 23.25 -15.15
C ASP A 736 -10.11 22.02 -15.79
N THR A 737 -9.18 21.44 -15.05
CA THR A 737 -8.46 20.19 -15.37
C THR A 737 -8.53 19.24 -14.18
N GLY A 738 -8.47 17.94 -14.41
CA GLY A 738 -8.50 16.90 -13.37
C GLY A 738 -8.56 15.52 -13.99
N ASP A 739 -8.30 14.46 -13.23
CA ASP A 739 -8.37 13.07 -13.72
C ASP A 739 -9.80 12.53 -13.62
N PHE A 740 -10.62 12.69 -14.66
CA PHE A 740 -12.03 12.29 -14.61
C PHE A 740 -12.26 10.80 -14.90
N ASN A 741 -11.26 10.06 -15.36
CA ASN A 741 -11.39 8.65 -15.72
C ASN A 741 -10.63 7.71 -14.76
N GLY A 742 -9.76 8.24 -13.91
CA GLY A 742 -8.95 7.51 -12.92
C GLY A 742 -7.70 6.87 -13.51
N ASP A 743 -7.19 7.35 -14.64
CA ASP A 743 -6.00 6.79 -15.31
C ASP A 743 -4.68 7.50 -14.92
N GLY A 744 -4.78 8.48 -14.01
CA GLY A 744 -3.71 9.31 -13.50
C GLY A 744 -3.31 10.46 -14.42
N LYS A 745 -3.96 10.64 -15.56
CA LYS A 745 -3.65 11.72 -16.51
C LYS A 745 -4.67 12.83 -16.41
N THR A 746 -4.23 14.03 -16.79
CA THR A 746 -5.11 15.19 -16.76
C THR A 746 -6.08 15.19 -17.94
N ASP A 747 -7.37 15.09 -17.61
CA ASP A 747 -8.48 15.37 -18.50
C ASP A 747 -8.90 16.85 -18.43
N VAL A 748 -9.75 17.29 -19.37
CA VAL A 748 -10.17 18.69 -19.46
C VAL A 748 -11.68 18.85 -19.25
N LEU A 749 -12.05 19.67 -18.28
CA LEU A 749 -13.43 20.10 -18.05
C LEU A 749 -13.75 21.33 -18.90
N ILE A 750 -14.81 21.22 -19.69
CA ILE A 750 -15.42 22.32 -20.43
C ILE A 750 -16.82 22.61 -19.89
N LEU A 751 -17.19 23.89 -19.84
CA LEU A 751 -18.50 24.37 -19.43
C LEU A 751 -19.22 25.03 -20.61
N HIS A 752 -20.46 24.62 -20.84
CA HIS A 752 -21.31 25.24 -21.84
C HIS A 752 -22.05 26.45 -21.24
N SER A 753 -22.31 27.47 -22.04
CA SER A 753 -23.11 28.65 -21.69
C SER A 753 -24.53 28.38 -21.16
N THR A 754 -25.04 27.15 -21.32
CA THR A 754 -26.33 26.71 -20.73
C THR A 754 -26.20 26.10 -19.34
N GLY A 755 -24.97 25.95 -18.81
CA GLY A 755 -24.68 25.23 -17.57
C GLY A 755 -24.35 23.75 -17.76
N ALA A 756 -24.29 23.22 -18.99
CA ALA A 756 -23.91 21.82 -19.20
C ALA A 756 -22.41 21.63 -18.96
N LEU A 757 -22.04 20.58 -18.22
CA LEU A 757 -20.66 20.16 -18.01
C LEU A 757 -20.28 19.19 -19.12
N GLY A 758 -19.04 19.25 -19.58
CA GLY A 758 -18.51 18.35 -20.59
C GLY A 758 -17.08 17.97 -20.24
N VAL A 759 -16.75 16.70 -20.29
CA VAL A 759 -15.41 16.19 -20.00
C VAL A 759 -14.79 15.69 -21.29
N LEU A 760 -13.56 16.13 -21.54
CA LEU A 760 -12.69 15.64 -22.59
C LEU A 760 -11.69 14.69 -21.95
N VAL A 761 -11.88 13.39 -22.22
CA VAL A 761 -10.96 12.36 -21.77
C VAL A 761 -9.73 12.38 -22.68
N MET A 762 -8.57 12.47 -22.05
CA MET A 762 -7.25 12.57 -22.63
C MET A 762 -6.46 11.30 -22.32
N ASP A 763 -5.47 11.00 -23.15
CA ASP A 763 -4.45 9.99 -22.88
C ASP A 763 -3.14 10.57 -23.36
N GLY A 764 -2.40 11.21 -22.46
CA GLY A 764 -1.31 12.06 -22.90
C GLY A 764 -1.85 13.33 -23.60
N LEU A 765 -1.19 13.67 -24.69
CA LEU A 765 -1.58 14.75 -25.58
C LEU A 765 -2.66 14.33 -26.61
N VAL A 766 -3.28 13.16 -26.43
CA VAL A 766 -4.24 12.60 -27.39
C VAL A 766 -5.65 12.68 -26.81
N PHE A 767 -6.55 13.35 -27.53
CA PHE A 767 -7.98 13.32 -27.23
C PHE A 767 -8.55 11.92 -27.49
N GLN A 768 -9.14 11.31 -26.47
CA GLN A 768 -9.75 9.98 -26.56
C GLN A 768 -11.25 10.05 -26.76
N SER A 769 -11.97 10.73 -25.85
CA SER A 769 -13.42 10.75 -25.88
C SER A 769 -14.02 12.00 -25.23
N PHE A 770 -15.30 12.24 -25.52
CA PHE A 770 -16.06 13.34 -24.93
C PHE A 770 -17.37 12.80 -24.36
N TYR A 771 -17.70 13.20 -23.14
CA TYR A 771 -18.99 12.91 -22.52
C TYR A 771 -19.53 14.11 -21.75
N VAL A 772 -20.84 14.07 -21.47
CA VAL A 772 -21.58 15.12 -20.75
C VAL A 772 -22.12 14.48 -19.48
N PRO A 773 -21.45 14.65 -18.33
CA PRO A 773 -21.85 13.98 -17.09
C PRO A 773 -23.17 14.52 -16.53
N GLY A 774 -23.49 15.78 -16.83
CA GLY A 774 -24.72 16.44 -16.39
C GLY A 774 -24.71 17.94 -16.70
N GLY A 775 -25.61 18.68 -16.07
CA GLY A 775 -25.63 20.14 -16.19
C GLY A 775 -26.10 20.81 -14.90
N LEU A 776 -25.53 21.99 -14.64
CA LEU A 776 -25.87 22.85 -13.52
C LEU A 776 -27.19 23.57 -13.81
N LEU A 777 -28.11 23.55 -12.85
CA LEU A 777 -29.28 24.43 -12.88
C LEU A 777 -28.83 25.87 -12.64
N SER A 778 -29.61 26.86 -13.07
CA SER A 778 -29.22 28.29 -13.09
C SER A 778 -28.86 28.93 -11.75
N GLN A 779 -29.09 28.24 -10.63
CA GLN A 779 -28.76 28.69 -9.27
C GLN A 779 -27.46 28.08 -8.73
N TRP A 780 -26.96 27.02 -9.38
CA TRP A 780 -25.75 26.29 -9.02
C TRP A 780 -24.59 26.72 -9.90
N ASP A 781 -23.49 27.07 -9.26
CA ASP A 781 -22.23 27.37 -9.92
C ASP A 781 -21.21 26.27 -9.61
N LEU A 782 -20.36 25.92 -10.59
CA LEU A 782 -19.20 25.08 -10.36
C LEU A 782 -18.16 25.86 -9.56
N VAL A 783 -17.74 25.31 -8.42
CA VAL A 783 -16.63 25.82 -7.61
C VAL A 783 -15.31 25.31 -8.20
N ASN A 784 -15.14 23.99 -8.21
CA ASN A 784 -13.98 23.29 -8.76
C ASN A 784 -14.29 21.82 -9.06
N VAL A 785 -13.23 21.11 -9.42
CA VAL A 785 -13.19 19.66 -9.54
C VAL A 785 -12.20 19.10 -8.51
N GLY A 786 -12.29 17.81 -8.22
CA GLY A 786 -11.42 17.16 -7.25
C GLY A 786 -11.93 15.78 -6.85
N ASN A 787 -11.09 14.96 -6.23
CA ASN A 787 -11.46 13.62 -5.78
C ASN A 787 -12.31 13.70 -4.52
N TYR A 788 -13.64 13.75 -4.64
CA TYR A 788 -14.53 13.92 -3.48
C TYR A 788 -15.14 12.59 -3.03
N ASP A 789 -14.68 11.46 -3.54
CA ASP A 789 -15.12 10.13 -3.15
C ASP A 789 -13.98 9.10 -3.18
N VAL A 790 -14.31 7.83 -2.94
CA VAL A 790 -13.33 6.72 -2.94
C VAL A 790 -12.88 6.26 -4.33
N SER A 791 -13.37 6.89 -5.41
CA SER A 791 -13.16 6.41 -6.77
C SER A 791 -11.81 6.83 -7.36
N ASN A 792 -11.11 7.77 -6.72
CA ASN A 792 -9.91 8.44 -7.25
C ASN A 792 -10.14 9.18 -8.57
N LYS A 793 -11.41 9.46 -8.91
CA LYS A 793 -11.77 10.27 -10.07
C LYS A 793 -12.12 11.67 -9.62
N ALA A 794 -11.83 12.64 -10.47
CA ALA A 794 -12.31 13.98 -10.29
C ALA A 794 -13.85 14.01 -10.38
N ASP A 795 -14.45 14.54 -9.33
CA ASP A 795 -15.85 14.89 -9.16
C ASP A 795 -16.03 16.41 -9.24
N PHE A 796 -17.26 16.89 -9.00
CA PHE A 796 -17.57 18.31 -9.05
C PHE A 796 -18.00 18.85 -7.69
N LEU A 797 -17.43 19.98 -7.28
CA LEU A 797 -17.97 20.76 -6.17
C LEU A 797 -18.85 21.88 -6.72
N ILE A 798 -20.10 21.92 -6.24
CA ILE A 798 -21.09 22.87 -6.73
C ILE A 798 -21.69 23.68 -5.58
N PHE A 799 -21.99 24.94 -5.87
CA PHE A 799 -22.47 25.92 -4.90
C PHE A 799 -23.79 26.54 -5.33
N ASP A 800 -24.81 26.50 -4.47
CA ASP A 800 -26.08 27.19 -4.68
C ASP A 800 -25.97 28.65 -4.23
N THR A 801 -25.91 29.54 -5.21
CA THR A 801 -25.83 31.00 -5.02
C THR A 801 -27.03 31.62 -4.30
N SER A 802 -28.14 30.89 -4.20
CA SER A 802 -29.39 31.37 -3.59
C SER A 802 -29.55 30.95 -2.14
N THR A 803 -28.96 29.83 -1.73
CA THR A 803 -29.09 29.28 -0.37
C THR A 803 -27.78 29.29 0.42
N GLY A 804 -26.64 29.28 -0.27
CA GLY A 804 -25.34 29.07 0.33
C GLY A 804 -24.98 27.58 0.50
N ASP A 805 -25.71 26.68 -0.14
CA ASP A 805 -25.46 25.23 -0.05
C ASP A 805 -24.24 24.83 -0.88
N LEU A 806 -23.38 24.00 -0.30
CA LEU A 806 -22.28 23.34 -0.98
C LEU A 806 -22.59 21.85 -1.11
N MET A 807 -22.43 21.30 -2.31
CA MET A 807 -22.64 19.88 -2.60
C MET A 807 -21.50 19.32 -3.45
N THR A 808 -21.17 18.06 -3.25
CA THR A 808 -20.42 17.28 -4.24
C THR A 808 -21.40 16.68 -5.23
N ALA A 809 -20.99 16.57 -6.49
CA ALA A 809 -21.68 15.81 -7.51
C ALA A 809 -20.73 14.72 -8.01
N VAL A 810 -20.96 13.50 -7.53
CA VAL A 810 -20.10 12.34 -7.77
C VAL A 810 -20.41 11.72 -9.12
N GLN A 811 -19.39 11.29 -9.85
CA GLN A 811 -19.51 10.75 -11.19
C GLN A 811 -18.87 9.37 -11.37
N ASP A 812 -19.43 8.54 -12.27
CA ASP A 812 -18.98 7.14 -12.48
C ASP A 812 -17.94 6.95 -13.61
N GLY A 813 -17.43 8.05 -14.17
CA GLY A 813 -16.64 8.12 -15.39
C GLY A 813 -17.45 8.54 -16.62
N THR A 814 -18.78 8.63 -16.52
CA THR A 814 -19.65 9.01 -17.65
C THR A 814 -20.83 9.89 -17.28
N THR A 815 -21.39 9.73 -16.08
CA THR A 815 -22.57 10.45 -15.60
C THR A 815 -22.46 10.78 -14.13
N ILE A 816 -23.11 11.88 -13.70
CA ILE A 816 -23.28 12.17 -12.28
C ILE A 816 -24.28 11.17 -11.69
N THR A 817 -23.83 10.42 -10.68
CA THR A 817 -24.61 9.37 -10.02
C THR A 817 -25.26 9.84 -8.73
N ALA A 818 -24.63 10.80 -8.03
CA ALA A 818 -25.11 11.32 -6.75
C ALA A 818 -24.84 12.81 -6.59
N TYR A 819 -25.68 13.47 -5.79
CA TYR A 819 -25.43 14.80 -5.27
C TYR A 819 -25.47 14.71 -3.75
N THR A 820 -24.34 15.00 -3.08
CA THR A 820 -24.21 14.84 -1.63
C THR A 820 -24.02 16.22 -0.99
N PRO A 821 -24.89 16.62 -0.06
CA PRO A 821 -24.68 17.85 0.69
C PRO A 821 -23.42 17.75 1.55
N VAL A 822 -22.49 18.69 1.35
CA VAL A 822 -21.29 18.81 2.17
C VAL A 822 -21.60 19.73 3.35
N LEU A 823 -21.85 21.00 3.04
CA LEU A 823 -21.95 22.03 4.06
C LEU A 823 -22.96 23.09 3.65
N ASN A 824 -23.76 23.54 4.61
CA ASN A 824 -24.60 24.72 4.48
C ASN A 824 -24.17 25.73 5.53
N LEU A 825 -23.42 26.75 5.11
CA LEU A 825 -23.02 27.87 5.98
C LEU A 825 -24.15 28.90 6.20
N GLY A 826 -25.30 28.69 5.54
CA GLY A 826 -26.45 29.58 5.51
C GLY A 826 -26.19 30.87 4.73
N LEU A 827 -27.24 31.65 4.48
CA LEU A 827 -27.15 33.02 3.95
C LEU A 827 -26.57 34.02 4.98
N GLY A 828 -25.45 33.68 5.61
CA GLY A 828 -24.54 34.66 6.17
C GLY A 828 -23.85 35.36 5.00
N SER A 829 -24.31 36.56 4.65
CA SER A 829 -23.72 37.36 3.57
C SER A 829 -22.20 37.47 3.78
N GLY A 830 -21.41 36.87 2.91
CA GLY A 830 -19.96 37.00 2.95
C GLY A 830 -19.14 35.77 2.59
N TRP A 831 -19.71 34.55 2.55
CA TRP A 831 -18.93 33.37 2.18
C TRP A 831 -18.76 33.22 0.67
N SER A 832 -17.56 32.84 0.27
CA SER A 832 -17.17 32.38 -1.06
C SER A 832 -16.30 31.15 -0.91
N TYR A 833 -16.40 30.22 -1.84
CA TYR A 833 -15.56 29.03 -1.86
C TYR A 833 -14.43 29.27 -2.84
N HIS A 834 -13.21 28.98 -2.41
CA HIS A 834 -12.04 29.05 -3.25
C HIS A 834 -11.61 27.64 -3.61
N SER A 835 -11.10 27.51 -4.82
CA SER A 835 -10.26 26.39 -5.21
C SER A 835 -8.86 26.89 -5.45
N GLY A 836 -7.86 26.08 -5.08
CA GLY A 836 -6.60 26.11 -5.79
C GLY A 836 -6.91 25.72 -7.24
N LYS A 837 -6.75 26.66 -8.17
CA LYS A 837 -6.42 26.26 -9.53
C LYS A 837 -5.03 25.62 -9.45
N PRO A 838 -4.83 24.39 -9.93
CA PRO A 838 -3.49 23.91 -10.18
C PRO A 838 -2.81 24.83 -11.20
#